data_AF-A0A6A7B201-F1
#
_entry.id   AF-A0A6A7B201-F1
#
_cell.length_a   1.000
_cell.length_b   1.000
_cell.length_c   1.000
_cell.angle_alpha   90.00
_cell.angle_beta   90.00
_cell.angle_gamma   90.00
#
_symmetry.space_group_name_H-M   'P 1'
#
loop_
_entity.id
_entity.type
_entity.pdbx_description
1 polymer ?
#
loop_
_entity_poly.entity_id
_entity_poly.type
_entity_poly.pdbx_seq_one_letter_code
_entity_poly.pdbx_strand_id
1 'polypeptide(L)'
;MSSLSTHQLSVAQICTAILLLSEVPIAKGVHHMAIKAPRKQLRRKLDITPLLVTNNCPENIWPGISTQSGQGPSENGFQLEPGETKNQTVSEDWQGRVWGRTNCTFNSDGSGPASGSGKACYSGDCYGRLNCQVGGDVPVSLAEFTLDAGDGHTYYDISLVDGYNIPIAIVLQPLENVTLDDIPPNLTNPSCQGTDGLLEPQGYDPYPHYPNFLGTNSSFALPWEGTVDENEISRWCPWDLQQSPPDKPGDGVYPYPDDNIQRPQFNPCFSACAKNNKPQDCCTGEYNSASKCSPGDYSKNVKKVCPDAYSFAFDDQTSTFIIPSGAGFEVVFCPGARSTNIIDTSLEQMQALSQRGVDKQAALMLKKRRQEMFGQRAAAGQTRSNGIMLILSLAQALIVHQLTEGWSFKQADDEAEKAWMSVKKVPTNVHLDLIEHGKIPDPFLGFNELQAEWVADKAWTYKVALPTTSKPKEGTTYVLAFDGLDTFATVKLNDQVILESDNMFIPHRLDVTSKLSPDQENTLEITFKSARLEAIKIKEKYPDHQWVGFNGDMSRLAVRKAQYHWGWDWGPILNTCGPWREVRLEVYEARIDDLRVDYSLDESLKSVQGTISTKVEGASAKRVSFVVYDEDKLVFKESADVSNGLAKVEFHVNNPKLWFPHGYGEQPLYRVTATVSADDVDLHQATRRTGFRRGELIQEPDSIGKSFYFRVNGVDVFCGGSDWIPADSFTPRVTEAKYRKWLEMMVDGYQIMIRIWGGGIWEEDIFYDICDELGVLVWQDFMFGCGNYPAFPEIRKSIEAECTANVSRLRHHPSIIIYAGNNEDYQVQESFGLTYDYEDKDPESWLKTDFPARYIYEKAIVAAQSPHVPYHPGSPWGDGLKTSNPTVGDMHQWNVWHGTQEKYQIFDTLGGRFNSEFGMEAFPHIDTVRYWCTDPAQLYPQSHMLDFHNKADGHERRIATYLVENFRTKTDLESFIHLTQLSQAEALMFGYRGWRRQWGQNRHCGGALVWQLNDCWPVTSWSIVDYFQRKKPAYYAMRRVLAPIAVAVKRAHFDWSVVHARVPKESDYEVWVASQKLEEVVATVELRYISIKSGKEIKEKIVKRDVKLIANGTTDILSGTIDNRNEEPHVLAVRIWVDGEIVSRDVDWPQPLKYLDFEDRGLEVIPKGDTIVVKAQKPTKGLVFEERSGVLVHDSAIDIVPGDEQIIKVKGLGKQDQPLRWTYLGKD
;
A
#
# COMPACT_ATOMS: atom_id res chain seq x y z
N MET A 1 11.31 47.00 50.98
CA MET A 1 12.50 47.73 50.47
C MET A 1 12.97 46.95 49.25
N SER A 2 12.52 47.37 48.07
CA SER A 2 13.32 48.11 47.07
C SER A 2 14.30 47.18 46.34
N SER A 3 14.30 46.99 45.02
CA SER A 3 13.67 47.75 43.94
C SER A 3 13.92 47.03 42.60
N LEU A 4 12.88 46.98 41.75
CA LEU A 4 12.87 47.29 40.31
C LEU A 4 13.91 46.63 39.36
N SER A 5 13.42 45.84 38.40
CA SER A 5 13.31 46.26 36.98
C SER A 5 12.79 45.13 36.09
N THR A 6 11.61 45.34 35.53
CA THR A 6 10.87 44.53 34.55
C THR A 6 11.35 44.79 33.12
N HIS A 7 11.57 43.73 32.32
CA HIS A 7 11.57 43.82 30.84
C HIS A 7 10.39 43.03 30.27
N GLN A 8 9.40 43.75 29.75
CA GLN A 8 8.31 43.25 28.91
C GLN A 8 8.84 43.00 27.49
N LEU A 9 8.76 41.77 27.00
CA LEU A 9 8.89 41.46 25.57
C LEU A 9 7.58 41.79 24.83
N SER A 10 7.68 42.42 23.67
CA SER A 10 6.52 42.91 22.91
C SER A 10 5.89 41.83 22.01
N VAL A 11 4.57 41.90 21.81
CA VAL A 11 3.76 41.03 20.94
C VAL A 11 4.29 40.98 19.48
N ALA A 12 5.01 42.01 19.04
CA ALA A 12 5.67 42.04 17.71
C ALA A 12 6.87 41.07 17.58
N GLN A 13 7.49 40.65 18.69
CA GLN A 13 8.55 39.63 18.67
C GLN A 13 8.02 38.20 18.60
N ILE A 14 6.78 37.96 19.07
CA ILE A 14 6.12 36.64 19.02
C ILE A 14 5.47 36.38 17.64
N CYS A 15 4.86 37.40 17.02
CA CYS A 15 4.31 37.28 15.65
C CYS A 15 5.38 37.14 14.55
N THR A 16 6.64 37.46 14.84
CA THR A 16 7.74 37.30 13.88
C THR A 16 8.33 35.87 13.87
N ALA A 17 7.99 35.03 14.86
CA ALA A 17 8.40 33.63 14.93
C ALA A 17 7.45 32.67 14.19
N ILE A 18 6.15 32.99 14.13
CA ILE A 18 5.11 32.12 13.54
C ILE A 18 5.01 32.25 12.00
N LEU A 19 5.45 33.37 11.42
CA LEU A 19 5.42 33.63 9.96
C LEU A 19 6.67 33.14 9.18
N LEU A 20 7.58 32.39 9.81
CA LEU A 20 8.75 31.79 9.10
C LEU A 20 8.61 30.29 8.82
N LEU A 21 7.55 29.65 9.29
CA LEU A 21 7.39 28.19 9.26
C LEU A 21 6.66 27.66 8.01
N SER A 22 6.14 28.53 7.14
CA SER A 22 5.28 28.14 6.01
C SER A 22 5.93 28.20 4.62
N GLU A 23 7.25 28.42 4.53
CA GLU A 23 8.00 28.34 3.27
C GLU A 23 9.33 27.59 3.48
N VAL A 24 9.28 26.27 3.69
CA VAL A 24 10.48 25.40 3.58
C VAL A 24 10.30 24.51 2.35
N PRO A 25 11.24 24.54 1.37
CA PRO A 25 11.28 23.51 0.35
C PRO A 25 11.64 22.20 1.04
N ILE A 26 10.73 21.22 1.05
CA ILE A 26 11.14 19.83 1.30
C ILE A 26 12.15 19.52 0.20
N ALA A 27 13.43 19.37 0.58
CA ALA A 27 14.47 18.95 -0.35
C ALA A 27 14.00 17.63 -0.97
N LYS A 28 13.74 17.63 -2.27
CA LYS A 28 13.49 16.40 -3.04
C LYS A 28 14.60 15.41 -2.68
N GLY A 29 14.24 14.19 -2.28
CA GLY A 29 15.12 13.16 -1.70
C GLY A 29 16.38 12.84 -2.50
N VAL A 30 17.33 13.77 -2.48
CA VAL A 30 18.63 13.75 -3.15
C VAL A 30 19.64 13.92 -2.03
N HIS A 31 20.45 12.88 -1.80
CA HIS A 31 21.56 12.87 -0.85
C HIS A 31 22.37 14.17 -0.94
N HIS A 32 22.67 14.81 0.19
CA HIS A 32 23.21 16.18 0.20
C HIS A 32 24.58 16.32 -0.48
N MET A 33 25.30 15.19 -0.68
CA MET A 33 26.56 15.15 -1.43
C MET A 33 26.36 15.10 -2.95
N ALA A 34 25.14 14.85 -3.44
CA ALA A 34 24.80 14.92 -4.87
C ALA A 34 24.50 16.36 -5.36
N ILE A 35 24.32 17.31 -4.43
CA ILE A 35 24.05 18.72 -4.75
C ILE A 35 25.38 19.49 -4.84
N LYS A 36 25.64 20.14 -5.98
CA LYS A 36 26.79 21.04 -6.15
C LYS A 36 26.46 22.43 -5.62
N ALA A 37 27.22 22.90 -4.64
CA ALA A 37 27.06 24.24 -4.07
C ALA A 37 27.15 25.35 -5.18
N PRO A 38 26.26 26.35 -5.17
CA PRO A 38 26.21 27.37 -6.22
C PRO A 38 27.44 28.31 -6.18
N ARG A 39 28.12 28.44 -7.33
CA ARG A 39 29.39 29.19 -7.53
C ARG A 39 29.36 30.70 -7.25
N LYS A 40 28.22 31.30 -6.87
CA LYS A 40 28.03 32.76 -6.79
C LYS A 40 27.43 33.18 -5.45
N GLN A 41 28.29 33.61 -4.53
CA GLN A 41 28.10 34.80 -3.70
C GLN A 41 29.47 35.25 -3.15
N LEU A 42 29.64 36.55 -2.94
CA LEU A 42 30.85 37.16 -2.35
C LEU A 42 31.02 36.66 -0.90
N ARG A 43 31.62 35.48 -0.70
CA ARG A 43 31.90 34.90 0.62
C ARG A 43 33.41 34.65 0.75
N ARG A 44 33.94 34.66 1.99
CA ARG A 44 35.38 34.58 2.25
C ARG A 44 35.86 33.16 1.94
N LYS A 45 36.61 32.98 0.86
CA LYS A 45 37.42 31.76 0.61
C LYS A 45 38.64 31.72 1.53
N LEU A 46 38.44 31.88 2.83
CA LEU A 46 39.50 31.78 3.82
C LEU A 46 39.30 30.45 4.54
N ASP A 47 40.38 29.69 4.74
CA ASP A 47 40.36 28.42 5.47
C ASP A 47 40.25 28.70 6.98
N ILE A 48 39.05 29.08 7.44
CA ILE A 48 38.79 29.48 8.83
C ILE A 48 37.87 28.52 9.58
N THR A 49 37.23 27.55 8.90
CA THR A 49 36.29 26.65 9.55
C THR A 49 37.01 25.44 10.13
N PRO A 50 36.97 25.19 11.46
CA PRO A 50 37.65 24.07 12.09
C PRO A 50 37.12 22.72 11.61
N LEU A 51 38.05 21.82 11.30
CA LEU A 51 37.82 20.39 11.09
C LEU A 51 38.83 19.64 11.96
N LEU A 52 38.41 19.25 13.17
CA LEU A 52 39.23 18.47 14.09
C LEU A 52 39.04 16.99 13.79
N VAL A 53 40.11 16.21 13.96
CA VAL A 53 40.04 14.75 13.85
C VAL A 53 40.73 14.13 15.04
N THR A 54 40.00 13.32 15.80
CA THR A 54 40.43 12.75 17.08
C THR A 54 40.42 11.23 17.02
N ASN A 55 41.48 10.61 17.53
CA ASN A 55 41.58 9.17 17.68
C ASN A 55 41.38 8.75 19.14
N ASN A 56 40.22 8.22 19.49
CA ASN A 56 40.00 7.59 20.80
C ASN A 56 40.08 6.05 20.74
N CYS A 57 40.49 5.49 19.59
CA CYS A 57 40.68 4.06 19.46
C CYS A 57 41.91 3.60 20.27
N PRO A 58 41.94 2.33 20.73
CA PRO A 58 43.10 1.78 21.43
C PRO A 58 44.34 1.62 20.53
N GLU A 59 44.17 1.75 19.21
CA GLU A 59 45.22 1.59 18.21
C GLU A 59 45.40 2.89 17.39
N ASN A 60 46.52 2.96 16.68
CA ASN A 60 46.75 4.03 15.72
C ASN A 60 45.73 3.96 14.58
N ILE A 61 45.23 5.12 14.18
CA ILE A 61 44.39 5.26 12.99
C ILE A 61 45.05 6.22 12.01
N TRP A 62 44.69 6.08 10.74
CA TRP A 62 45.13 7.01 9.70
C TRP A 62 43.90 7.65 9.06
N PRO A 63 43.46 8.84 9.52
CA PRO A 63 42.32 9.49 8.89
C PRO A 63 42.61 9.79 7.41
N GLY A 64 41.57 9.64 6.58
CA GLY A 64 41.55 10.07 5.20
C GLY A 64 40.52 11.17 5.03
N ILE A 65 40.86 12.19 4.24
CA ILE A 65 39.97 13.32 3.93
C ILE A 65 39.88 13.47 2.41
N SER A 66 38.66 13.58 1.90
CA SER A 66 38.39 13.82 0.48
C SER A 66 37.54 15.05 0.32
N THR A 67 38.02 15.99 -0.51
CA THR A 67 37.31 17.23 -0.82
C THR A 67 36.61 17.12 -2.17
N GLN A 68 35.29 17.30 -2.19
CA GLN A 68 34.47 17.30 -3.40
C GLN A 68 34.27 18.72 -3.95
N SER A 69 34.09 19.71 -3.07
CA SER A 69 33.96 21.13 -3.41
C SER A 69 34.52 22.01 -2.28
N GLY A 70 34.79 23.29 -2.57
CA GLY A 70 35.45 24.22 -1.65
C GLY A 70 36.98 24.04 -1.61
N GLN A 71 37.61 24.56 -0.55
CA GLN A 71 39.02 24.35 -0.22
C GLN A 71 39.11 23.40 0.98
N GLY A 72 39.73 22.24 0.76
CA GLY A 72 39.98 21.25 1.80
C GLY A 72 41.19 21.57 2.66
N PRO A 73 41.49 20.72 3.65
CA PRO A 73 42.61 20.94 4.55
C PRO A 73 43.96 20.81 3.84
N SER A 74 45.00 21.37 4.47
CA SER A 74 46.38 21.32 3.96
C SER A 74 46.94 19.89 3.87
N GLU A 75 46.47 18.98 4.72
CA GLU A 75 46.80 17.56 4.71
C GLU A 75 45.52 16.72 4.55
N ASN A 76 45.55 15.75 3.64
CA ASN A 76 44.38 14.92 3.33
C ASN A 76 44.51 13.49 3.88
N GLY A 77 45.58 13.23 4.64
CA GLY A 77 45.70 12.06 5.48
C GLY A 77 47.00 12.05 6.27
N PHE A 78 46.92 11.53 7.48
CA PHE A 78 47.98 11.56 8.50
C PHE A 78 47.76 10.40 9.47
N GLN A 79 48.74 10.16 10.35
CA GLN A 79 48.61 9.19 11.45
C GLN A 79 48.15 9.92 12.71
N LEU A 80 47.32 9.26 13.53
CA LEU A 80 46.99 9.69 14.89
C LEU A 80 47.25 8.55 15.86
N GLU A 81 47.98 8.83 16.94
CA GLU A 81 48.12 7.93 18.09
C GLU A 81 46.85 7.97 18.98
N PRO A 82 46.59 6.94 19.82
CA PRO A 82 45.50 6.98 20.79
C PRO A 82 45.51 8.24 21.66
N GLY A 83 44.39 8.95 21.70
CA GLY A 83 44.20 10.22 22.40
C GLY A 83 44.69 11.46 21.63
N GLU A 84 45.23 11.30 20.41
CA GLU A 84 45.71 12.42 19.61
C GLU A 84 44.56 13.08 18.83
N THR A 85 44.57 14.42 18.83
CA THR A 85 43.67 15.26 18.02
C THR A 85 44.51 16.12 17.08
N LYS A 86 44.18 16.09 15.80
CA LYS A 86 44.75 17.03 14.82
C LYS A 86 43.74 18.09 14.44
N ASN A 87 44.13 19.35 14.63
CA ASN A 87 43.35 20.50 14.22
C ASN A 87 43.68 20.89 12.78
N GLN A 88 42.65 21.04 11.95
CA GLN A 88 42.76 21.50 10.57
C GLN A 88 41.67 22.52 10.27
N THR A 89 41.77 23.18 9.13
CA THR A 89 40.78 24.13 8.66
C THR A 89 40.37 23.83 7.23
N VAL A 90 39.12 24.16 6.92
CA VAL A 90 38.52 24.09 5.59
C VAL A 90 37.81 25.40 5.28
N SER A 91 37.43 25.61 4.01
CA SER A 91 36.60 26.76 3.65
C SER A 91 35.16 26.63 4.14
N GLU A 92 34.47 27.75 4.32
CA GLU A 92 33.05 27.78 4.76
C GLU A 92 32.09 27.06 3.79
N ASP A 93 32.47 26.93 2.51
CA ASP A 93 31.73 26.21 1.46
C ASP A 93 32.24 24.78 1.23
N TRP A 94 33.02 24.23 2.15
CA TRP A 94 33.62 22.90 2.00
C TRP A 94 32.56 21.81 1.97
N GLN A 95 32.70 20.93 0.97
CA GLN A 95 31.95 19.70 0.85
C GLN A 95 32.95 18.55 0.79
N GLY A 96 32.89 17.63 1.75
CA GLY A 96 33.89 16.60 1.87
C GLY A 96 33.53 15.47 2.80
N ARG A 97 34.42 14.49 2.86
CA ARG A 97 34.26 13.24 3.61
C ARG A 97 35.49 12.99 4.47
N VAL A 98 35.27 12.47 5.68
CA VAL A 98 36.33 12.01 6.59
C VAL A 98 36.06 10.55 6.96
N TRP A 99 37.07 9.69 6.91
CA TRP A 99 36.98 8.29 7.35
C TRP A 99 38.27 7.81 8.01
N GLY A 100 38.17 6.73 8.78
CA GLY A 100 39.30 6.11 9.46
C GLY A 100 39.87 4.96 8.65
N ARG A 101 41.19 4.83 8.65
CA ARG A 101 41.91 3.68 8.08
C ARG A 101 42.63 2.94 9.18
N THR A 102 42.57 1.62 9.16
CA THR A 102 43.17 0.77 10.19
C THR A 102 44.33 -0.06 9.64
N ASN A 103 45.29 -0.33 10.51
CA ASN A 103 46.46 -1.17 10.24
C ASN A 103 47.19 -0.78 8.94
N CYS A 104 47.63 0.48 8.84
CA CYS A 104 48.31 1.00 7.65
C CYS A 104 49.84 0.92 7.74
N THR A 105 50.51 0.66 6.61
CA THR A 105 51.97 0.74 6.51
C THR A 105 52.39 1.41 5.19
N PHE A 106 52.85 2.66 5.29
CA PHE A 106 53.30 3.47 4.15
C PHE A 106 54.83 3.46 4.02
N ASN A 107 55.34 3.76 2.83
CA ASN A 107 56.74 4.07 2.64
C ASN A 107 57.10 5.42 3.31
N SER A 108 58.39 5.73 3.41
CA SER A 108 58.89 6.87 4.20
C SER A 108 58.38 8.25 3.75
N ASP A 109 57.96 8.40 2.50
CA ASP A 109 57.41 9.66 1.96
C ASP A 109 55.88 9.67 1.86
N GLY A 110 55.20 8.58 2.27
CA GLY A 110 53.75 8.45 2.23
C GLY A 110 53.15 8.37 0.82
N SER A 111 53.98 8.23 -0.23
CA SER A 111 53.54 8.19 -1.63
C SER A 111 52.97 6.84 -2.06
N GLY A 112 53.15 5.79 -1.25
CA GLY A 112 52.67 4.43 -1.54
C GLY A 112 52.83 3.46 -0.35
N PRO A 113 52.38 2.20 -0.50
CA PRO A 113 52.54 1.17 0.51
C PRO A 113 54.02 0.84 0.77
N ALA A 114 54.38 0.49 2.00
CA ALA A 114 55.75 0.05 2.32
C ALA A 114 56.16 -1.23 1.56
N SER A 115 55.18 -2.06 1.18
CA SER A 115 55.38 -3.26 0.37
C SER A 115 55.76 -2.97 -1.09
N GLY A 116 55.61 -1.73 -1.56
CA GLY A 116 55.88 -1.31 -2.94
C GLY A 116 54.74 -1.57 -3.94
N SER A 117 53.66 -2.25 -3.54
CA SER A 117 52.44 -2.44 -4.38
C SER A 117 51.23 -2.87 -3.55
N GLY A 118 50.02 -2.61 -4.05
CA GLY A 118 48.75 -3.00 -3.41
C GLY A 118 48.17 -1.92 -2.49
N LYS A 119 47.49 -2.36 -1.42
CA LYS A 119 46.92 -1.50 -0.37
C LYS A 119 47.97 -1.23 0.71
N ALA A 120 47.94 -0.04 1.30
CA ALA A 120 48.75 0.27 2.49
C ALA A 120 48.00 -0.07 3.78
N CYS A 121 46.67 0.01 3.78
CA CYS A 121 45.80 -0.21 4.94
C CYS A 121 44.95 -1.49 4.82
N TYR A 122 44.54 -2.03 5.97
CA TYR A 122 43.61 -3.18 6.04
C TYR A 122 42.19 -2.78 5.63
N SER A 123 41.66 -1.67 6.14
CA SER A 123 40.37 -1.09 5.72
C SER A 123 40.51 0.42 5.45
N GLY A 124 39.65 0.95 4.58
CA GLY A 124 39.62 2.38 4.22
C GLY A 124 40.78 2.90 3.38
N ASP A 125 41.63 2.05 2.83
CA ASP A 125 42.80 2.43 2.04
C ASP A 125 42.47 3.44 0.92
N CYS A 126 43.33 4.41 0.63
CA CYS A 126 43.09 5.39 -0.45
C CYS A 126 44.15 5.27 -1.55
N TYR A 127 44.12 4.13 -2.24
CA TYR A 127 45.09 3.69 -3.26
C TYR A 127 46.54 3.69 -2.76
N GLY A 128 46.73 3.26 -1.51
CA GLY A 128 48.04 3.07 -0.88
C GLY A 128 48.76 4.35 -0.49
N ARG A 129 48.13 5.53 -0.60
CA ARG A 129 48.76 6.83 -0.29
C ARG A 129 48.39 7.30 1.11
N LEU A 130 49.33 7.93 1.81
CA LEU A 130 49.07 8.54 3.11
C LEU A 130 48.13 9.74 2.95
N ASN A 131 48.47 10.66 2.04
CA ASN A 131 47.63 11.80 1.67
C ASN A 131 46.61 11.38 0.60
N CYS A 132 45.33 11.30 0.98
CA CYS A 132 44.27 10.86 0.09
C CYS A 132 43.94 11.91 -0.99
N GLN A 133 43.63 11.44 -2.19
CA GLN A 133 43.16 12.27 -3.33
C GLN A 133 41.81 11.78 -3.88
N VAL A 134 41.31 10.68 -3.32
CA VAL A 134 40.08 9.98 -3.69
C VAL A 134 39.40 9.52 -2.40
N GLY A 135 38.16 9.02 -2.50
CA GLY A 135 37.50 8.35 -1.37
C GLY A 135 38.24 7.08 -0.92
N GLY A 136 37.96 6.65 0.32
CA GLY A 136 38.47 5.40 0.88
C GLY A 136 37.88 4.17 0.22
N ASP A 137 38.68 3.11 0.13
CA ASP A 137 38.25 1.80 -0.35
C ASP A 137 37.35 1.13 0.67
N VAL A 138 36.19 0.67 0.21
CA VAL A 138 35.11 0.11 1.03
C VAL A 138 35.54 -1.21 1.70
N PRO A 139 35.05 -1.54 2.90
CA PRO A 139 34.06 -0.79 3.67
C PRO A 139 34.64 0.40 4.44
N VAL A 140 33.87 1.48 4.54
CA VAL A 140 34.25 2.69 5.31
C VAL A 140 33.05 3.31 6.02
N SER A 141 33.20 3.56 7.33
CA SER A 141 32.32 4.48 8.07
C SER A 141 32.72 5.92 7.72
N LEU A 142 31.79 6.71 7.18
CA LEU A 142 32.06 8.06 6.69
C LEU A 142 31.38 9.11 7.56
N ALA A 143 32.09 10.20 7.86
CA ALA A 143 31.47 11.47 8.21
C ALA A 143 31.39 12.35 6.95
N GLU A 144 30.19 12.69 6.52
CA GLU A 144 29.94 13.49 5.32
C GLU A 144 29.50 14.91 5.70
N PHE A 145 30.01 15.91 4.99
CA PHE A 145 29.72 17.32 5.26
C PHE A 145 29.42 18.08 3.97
N THR A 146 28.35 18.87 3.99
CA THR A 146 28.12 20.03 3.12
C THR A 146 27.96 21.25 4.05
N LEU A 147 29.04 21.99 4.30
CA LEU A 147 29.03 23.06 5.32
C LEU A 147 28.13 24.26 4.95
N ASP A 148 27.93 24.51 3.66
CA ASP A 148 27.00 25.52 3.18
C ASP A 148 26.46 25.12 1.79
N ALA A 149 25.22 24.64 1.74
CA ALA A 149 24.60 24.25 0.48
C ALA A 149 24.15 25.44 -0.38
N GLY A 150 24.36 26.68 0.08
CA GLY A 150 23.92 27.92 -0.57
C GLY A 150 22.53 28.39 -0.17
N ASP A 151 21.88 27.68 0.75
CA ASP A 151 20.58 27.98 1.35
C ASP A 151 20.66 28.47 2.80
N GLY A 152 21.88 28.54 3.37
CA GLY A 152 22.13 28.95 4.75
C GLY A 152 22.19 27.81 5.75
N HIS A 153 22.23 26.55 5.30
CA HIS A 153 22.34 25.37 6.17
C HIS A 153 23.63 24.58 5.93
N THR A 154 24.13 24.00 7.03
CA THR A 154 25.08 22.89 7.03
C THR A 154 24.33 21.57 7.11
N TYR A 155 24.68 20.64 6.22
CA TYR A 155 24.18 19.26 6.20
C TYR A 155 25.33 18.32 6.54
N TYR A 156 25.10 17.37 7.44
CA TYR A 156 26.09 16.34 7.78
C TYR A 156 25.42 15.06 8.24
N ASP A 157 26.10 13.94 8.05
CA ASP A 157 25.67 12.64 8.53
C ASP A 157 26.83 11.67 8.75
N ILE A 158 26.55 10.62 9.53
CA ILE A 158 27.37 9.41 9.56
C ILE A 158 26.82 8.47 8.51
N SER A 159 27.55 8.29 7.42
CA SER A 159 27.14 7.45 6.28
C SER A 159 27.79 6.08 6.37
N LEU A 160 26.93 5.06 6.37
CA LEU A 160 27.29 3.63 6.32
C LEU A 160 26.85 2.99 5.00
N VAL A 161 26.51 3.81 3.99
CA VAL A 161 26.19 3.40 2.61
C VAL A 161 27.36 2.64 1.99
N ASP A 162 28.59 3.05 2.32
CA ASP A 162 29.84 2.46 1.83
C ASP A 162 30.36 1.35 2.76
N GLY A 163 29.60 0.96 3.78
CA GLY A 163 29.96 -0.07 4.76
C GLY A 163 30.27 0.50 6.15
N TYR A 164 30.70 -0.37 7.05
CA TYR A 164 31.15 -0.02 8.40
C TYR A 164 32.53 -0.62 8.64
N ASN A 165 33.50 0.20 9.07
CA ASN A 165 34.84 -0.31 9.41
C ASN A 165 35.36 0.14 10.76
N ILE A 166 34.94 1.28 11.29
CA ILE A 166 35.39 1.80 12.57
C ILE A 166 34.26 2.62 13.21
N PRO A 167 34.12 2.64 14.55
CA PRO A 167 33.18 3.54 15.18
C PRO A 167 33.54 5.00 14.97
N ILE A 168 32.53 5.86 14.84
CA ILE A 168 32.70 7.27 14.50
C ILE A 168 31.60 8.11 15.16
N ALA A 169 31.96 9.32 15.58
CA ALA A 169 31.03 10.37 15.99
C ALA A 169 31.39 11.69 15.29
N ILE A 170 30.38 12.54 15.15
CA ILE A 170 30.54 13.92 14.69
C ILE A 170 30.18 14.83 15.86
N VAL A 171 31.04 15.79 16.18
CA VAL A 171 30.86 16.73 17.29
C VAL A 171 30.91 18.15 16.74
N LEU A 172 29.89 18.94 17.03
CA LEU A 172 29.80 20.33 16.59
C LEU A 172 30.88 21.19 17.26
N GLN A 173 31.59 22.01 16.46
CA GLN A 173 32.60 22.97 16.93
C GLN A 173 32.18 24.40 16.55
N PRO A 174 31.74 25.24 17.51
CA PRO A 174 31.30 26.60 17.20
C PRO A 174 32.47 27.48 16.72
N LEU A 175 32.23 28.33 15.72
CA LEU A 175 33.20 29.32 15.24
C LEU A 175 33.35 30.48 16.23
N GLU A 176 34.58 30.96 16.45
CA GLU A 176 34.81 32.21 17.16
C GLU A 176 34.06 33.36 16.45
N ASN A 177 33.08 33.96 17.13
CA ASN A 177 32.20 35.06 16.69
C ASN A 177 30.93 34.70 15.89
N VAL A 178 30.54 33.41 15.81
CA VAL A 178 29.20 33.04 15.35
C VAL A 178 28.38 32.61 16.57
N THR A 179 27.20 33.22 16.78
CA THR A 179 26.27 32.83 17.85
C THR A 179 25.61 31.49 17.50
N LEU A 180 26.33 30.39 17.71
CA LEU A 180 25.80 29.02 17.73
C LEU A 180 25.63 28.49 19.14
N ASP A 181 25.90 29.31 20.16
CA ASP A 181 25.80 28.97 21.60
C ASP A 181 24.38 28.53 22.04
N ASP A 182 23.37 28.76 21.19
CA ASP A 182 21.97 28.37 21.40
C ASP A 182 21.59 27.01 20.78
N ILE A 183 22.54 26.28 20.17
CA ILE A 183 22.32 24.93 19.62
C ILE A 183 22.54 23.88 20.72
N PRO A 184 21.50 23.16 21.16
CA PRO A 184 21.68 22.10 22.15
C PRO A 184 22.56 20.97 21.59
N PRO A 185 23.71 20.66 22.21
CA PRO A 185 24.67 19.73 21.61
C PRO A 185 24.18 18.28 21.63
N ASN A 186 23.19 17.95 22.47
CA ASN A 186 22.51 16.64 22.45
C ASN A 186 21.64 16.40 21.21
N LEU A 187 21.42 17.42 20.38
CA LEU A 187 20.64 17.34 19.13
C LEU A 187 21.52 17.23 17.88
N THR A 188 22.84 17.36 18.03
CA THR A 188 23.74 17.61 16.88
C THR A 188 24.99 16.74 16.86
N ASN A 189 25.22 15.93 17.89
CA ASN A 189 26.45 15.15 17.99
C ASN A 189 26.18 13.65 17.85
N PRO A 190 25.88 13.14 16.64
CA PRO A 190 25.60 11.72 16.43
C PRO A 190 26.84 10.85 16.64
N SER A 191 26.63 9.62 17.11
CA SER A 191 27.65 8.60 17.34
C SER A 191 27.16 7.24 16.86
N CYS A 192 28.02 6.49 16.17
CA CYS A 192 27.77 5.12 15.73
C CYS A 192 28.85 4.16 16.26
N GLN A 193 28.44 3.27 17.15
CA GLN A 193 29.25 2.28 17.85
C GLN A 193 28.81 0.86 17.50
N GLY A 194 29.21 0.40 16.31
CA GLY A 194 28.91 -0.95 15.78
C GLY A 194 29.97 -2.02 16.00
N THR A 195 30.93 -1.81 16.92
CA THR A 195 32.06 -2.71 17.15
C THR A 195 31.93 -3.44 18.49
N ASP A 196 31.96 -4.77 18.42
CA ASP A 196 31.99 -5.66 19.59
C ASP A 196 33.24 -5.41 20.46
N GLY A 197 33.07 -5.45 21.79
CA GLY A 197 34.11 -5.12 22.77
C GLY A 197 34.43 -3.63 22.95
N LEU A 198 33.82 -2.74 22.17
CA LEU A 198 33.92 -1.28 22.33
C LEU A 198 32.57 -0.61 22.67
N LEU A 199 31.49 -1.39 22.76
CA LEU A 199 30.17 -0.92 23.18
C LEU A 199 30.04 -1.00 24.71
N GLU A 200 29.66 0.10 25.35
CA GLU A 200 29.41 0.11 26.80
C GLU A 200 28.08 -0.58 27.16
N PRO A 201 27.92 -1.11 28.40
CA PRO A 201 26.70 -1.79 28.84
C PRO A 201 25.44 -0.93 28.74
N GLN A 202 24.28 -1.56 28.63
CA GLN A 202 22.98 -0.88 28.65
C GLN A 202 22.82 -0.04 29.93
N GLY A 203 22.38 1.21 29.77
CA GLY A 203 22.23 2.17 30.87
C GLY A 203 23.53 2.86 31.30
N TYR A 204 24.64 2.67 30.57
CA TYR A 204 25.88 3.42 30.80
C TYR A 204 25.66 4.93 30.61
N ASP A 205 26.09 5.71 31.60
CA ASP A 205 26.12 7.17 31.57
C ASP A 205 27.59 7.63 31.61
N PRO A 206 28.11 8.30 30.56
CA PRO A 206 29.49 8.77 30.54
C PRO A 206 29.74 9.99 31.45
N TYR A 207 28.73 10.80 31.77
CA TYR A 207 28.92 12.12 32.38
C TYR A 207 29.48 12.13 33.81
N PRO A 208 29.27 11.11 34.67
CA PRO A 208 29.93 11.02 35.98
C PRO A 208 31.45 10.92 35.89
N HIS A 209 31.98 10.33 34.80
CA HIS A 209 33.41 10.12 34.60
C HIS A 209 34.02 11.13 33.61
N TYR A 210 33.22 11.55 32.64
CA TYR A 210 33.58 12.50 31.59
C TYR A 210 32.54 13.63 31.56
N PRO A 211 32.68 14.66 32.43
CA PRO A 211 31.70 15.75 32.54
C PRO A 211 31.46 16.53 31.23
N ASN A 212 32.43 16.48 30.31
CA ASN A 212 32.29 16.91 28.93
C ASN A 212 32.60 15.71 28.02
N PHE A 213 31.56 15.06 27.48
CA PHE A 213 31.67 13.89 26.63
C PHE A 213 31.07 14.21 25.27
N LEU A 214 31.85 14.04 24.18
CA LEU A 214 31.43 14.38 22.81
C LEU A 214 30.76 15.76 22.69
N GLY A 215 31.34 16.79 23.33
CA GLY A 215 30.80 18.16 23.32
C GLY A 215 29.50 18.36 24.09
N THR A 216 29.08 17.38 24.89
CA THR A 216 27.86 17.41 25.72
C THR A 216 28.16 17.23 27.20
N ASN A 217 27.17 17.49 28.06
CA ASN A 217 27.29 17.36 29.51
C ASN A 217 25.97 16.84 30.10
N SER A 218 25.92 16.60 31.41
CA SER A 218 24.71 16.06 32.08
C SER A 218 23.45 16.92 31.94
N SER A 219 23.56 18.22 31.61
CA SER A 219 22.39 19.09 31.34
C SER A 219 21.87 18.94 29.91
N PHE A 220 22.71 18.50 28.99
CA PHE A 220 22.38 18.19 27.60
C PHE A 220 22.90 16.79 27.28
N ALA A 221 22.39 15.79 27.99
CA ALA A 221 22.84 14.42 27.82
C ALA A 221 22.44 13.87 26.45
N LEU A 222 23.36 13.16 25.79
CA LEU A 222 23.09 12.46 24.54
C LEU A 222 22.11 11.30 24.77
N PRO A 223 21.08 11.15 23.93
CA PRO A 223 20.21 9.99 23.98
C PRO A 223 20.95 8.78 23.42
N TRP A 224 21.16 7.77 24.26
CA TRP A 224 21.84 6.52 23.89
C TRP A 224 20.85 5.46 23.42
N GLU A 225 21.24 4.67 22.42
CA GLU A 225 20.57 3.42 22.04
C GLU A 225 20.53 2.48 23.25
N GLY A 226 19.35 1.95 23.59
CA GLY A 226 19.12 1.23 24.85
C GLY A 226 18.81 -0.26 24.74
N THR A 227 18.70 -0.81 23.53
CA THR A 227 18.19 -2.15 23.25
C THR A 227 19.27 -3.15 22.82
N VAL A 228 20.33 -2.70 22.12
CA VAL A 228 21.35 -3.61 21.58
C VAL A 228 22.19 -4.22 22.70
N ASP A 229 22.27 -5.54 22.75
CA ASP A 229 23.14 -6.27 23.69
C ASP A 229 24.46 -6.76 23.06
N GLU A 230 25.33 -7.39 23.86
CA GLU A 230 26.60 -7.96 23.41
C GLU A 230 26.44 -9.05 22.33
N ASN A 231 25.30 -9.73 22.32
CA ASN A 231 25.00 -10.78 21.35
C ASN A 231 24.55 -10.18 20.00
N GLU A 232 23.78 -9.10 20.03
CA GLU A 232 23.36 -8.38 18.83
C GLU A 232 24.52 -7.59 18.20
N ILE A 233 25.32 -6.87 19.00
CA ILE A 233 26.49 -6.12 18.51
C ILE A 233 27.53 -7.02 17.85
N SER A 234 27.71 -8.24 18.35
CA SER A 234 28.66 -9.19 17.77
C SER A 234 28.15 -9.83 16.48
N ARG A 235 26.84 -9.75 16.17
CA ARG A 235 26.18 -10.52 15.09
C ARG A 235 25.46 -9.70 14.04
N TRP A 236 25.36 -8.38 14.18
CA TRP A 236 24.56 -7.53 13.27
C TRP A 236 25.03 -7.59 11.81
N CYS A 237 26.34 -7.67 11.55
CA CYS A 237 26.89 -7.75 10.19
C CYS A 237 26.68 -9.15 9.58
N PRO A 238 25.99 -9.29 8.44
CA PRO A 238 25.84 -10.56 7.74
C PRO A 238 27.19 -11.20 7.36
N TRP A 239 27.30 -12.53 7.39
CA TRP A 239 28.57 -13.24 7.19
C TRP A 239 29.20 -12.96 5.83
N ASP A 240 28.42 -13.01 4.76
CA ASP A 240 28.88 -12.78 3.38
C ASP A 240 29.34 -11.33 3.15
N LEU A 241 28.89 -10.41 4.00
CA LEU A 241 29.27 -9.00 3.99
C LEU A 241 30.48 -8.69 4.88
N GLN A 242 30.94 -9.62 5.71
CA GLN A 242 32.18 -9.41 6.45
C GLN A 242 33.40 -9.34 5.50
N GLN A 243 34.37 -8.47 5.81
CA GLN A 243 35.59 -8.32 5.02
C GLN A 243 36.44 -9.60 5.04
N SER A 244 36.48 -10.26 6.20
CA SER A 244 37.18 -11.53 6.41
C SER A 244 36.21 -12.58 6.99
N PRO A 245 35.27 -13.13 6.20
CA PRO A 245 34.28 -14.08 6.71
C PRO A 245 34.97 -15.38 7.16
N PRO A 246 34.43 -16.10 8.15
CA PRO A 246 34.99 -17.37 8.61
C PRO A 246 34.77 -18.45 7.55
N ASP A 247 35.53 -19.53 7.68
CA ASP A 247 35.38 -20.71 6.81
C ASP A 247 33.95 -21.27 6.91
N LYS A 248 33.36 -21.57 5.75
CA LYS A 248 31.99 -22.08 5.62
C LYS A 248 31.84 -23.44 6.32
N PRO A 249 30.85 -23.65 7.21
CA PRO A 249 30.54 -24.98 7.71
C PRO A 249 29.83 -25.84 6.63
N GLY A 250 30.18 -27.12 6.54
CA GLY A 250 29.44 -28.11 5.73
C GLY A 250 29.39 -27.81 4.22
N ASP A 251 28.18 -27.85 3.64
CA ASP A 251 27.86 -27.96 2.21
C ASP A 251 28.12 -26.68 1.38
N GLY A 252 28.83 -25.69 1.93
CA GLY A 252 29.21 -24.47 1.22
C GLY A 252 28.20 -23.32 1.25
N VAL A 253 27.16 -23.41 2.10
CA VAL A 253 26.14 -22.38 2.33
C VAL A 253 26.17 -21.94 3.80
N TYR A 254 26.15 -20.63 4.07
CA TYR A 254 25.97 -20.12 5.44
C TYR A 254 24.48 -20.28 5.83
N PRO A 255 24.14 -21.09 6.84
CA PRO A 255 22.75 -21.25 7.26
C PRO A 255 22.25 -19.98 7.98
N TYR A 256 20.97 -19.65 7.81
CA TYR A 256 20.32 -18.50 8.43
C TYR A 256 18.91 -18.88 8.92
N PRO A 257 18.49 -18.47 10.13
CA PRO A 257 19.28 -17.81 11.18
C PRO A 257 20.00 -18.83 12.08
N ASP A 258 21.33 -18.83 12.10
CA ASP A 258 22.12 -19.80 12.89
C ASP A 258 23.13 -19.11 13.82
N ASP A 259 23.11 -19.54 15.08
CA ASP A 259 23.48 -18.79 16.29
C ASP A 259 24.68 -19.37 17.07
N ASN A 260 25.43 -20.30 16.48
CA ASN A 260 26.52 -21.04 17.16
C ASN A 260 27.94 -20.89 16.57
N ILE A 261 28.17 -20.04 15.55
CA ILE A 261 29.51 -19.79 15.00
C ILE A 261 30.09 -18.51 15.61
N GLN A 262 31.22 -18.63 16.30
CA GLN A 262 31.89 -17.50 16.95
C GLN A 262 32.45 -16.53 15.91
N ARG A 263 32.01 -15.26 15.97
CA ARG A 263 32.47 -14.19 15.10
C ARG A 263 33.81 -13.62 15.60
N PRO A 264 34.71 -13.20 14.69
CA PRO A 264 35.87 -12.41 15.08
C PRO A 264 35.41 -11.10 15.74
N GLN A 265 36.08 -10.71 16.83
CA GLN A 265 35.74 -9.55 17.66
C GLN A 265 35.73 -8.21 16.88
N PHE A 266 36.47 -8.13 15.77
CA PHE A 266 36.43 -6.97 14.88
C PHE A 266 36.59 -7.41 13.42
N ASN A 267 35.56 -7.14 12.61
CA ASN A 267 35.55 -7.45 11.18
C ASN A 267 34.73 -6.41 10.42
N PRO A 268 35.35 -5.58 9.57
CA PRO A 268 34.62 -4.59 8.79
C PRO A 268 33.51 -5.21 7.95
N CYS A 269 32.40 -4.49 7.81
CA CYS A 269 31.20 -4.94 7.13
C CYS A 269 30.99 -4.17 5.83
N PHE A 270 31.03 -4.85 4.69
CA PHE A 270 30.60 -4.30 3.41
C PHE A 270 29.10 -3.97 3.45
N SER A 271 28.71 -2.86 2.83
CA SER A 271 27.31 -2.67 2.48
C SER A 271 26.91 -3.65 1.36
N ALA A 272 25.61 -3.88 1.20
CA ALA A 272 25.10 -4.71 0.11
C ALA A 272 25.52 -4.15 -1.27
N CYS A 273 25.51 -2.82 -1.45
CA CYS A 273 26.00 -2.18 -2.68
C CYS A 273 27.48 -2.48 -2.91
N ALA A 274 28.33 -2.22 -1.91
CA ALA A 274 29.78 -2.42 -2.00
C ALA A 274 30.15 -3.87 -2.34
N LYS A 275 29.40 -4.84 -1.80
CA LYS A 275 29.65 -6.27 -2.04
C LYS A 275 29.15 -6.73 -3.41
N ASN A 276 27.91 -6.41 -3.75
CA ASN A 276 27.21 -7.06 -4.84
C ASN A 276 27.19 -6.24 -6.14
N ASN A 277 27.36 -4.91 -6.03
CA ASN A 277 27.29 -3.96 -7.14
C ASN A 277 26.02 -4.12 -8.02
N LYS A 278 24.89 -4.51 -7.40
CA LYS A 278 23.60 -4.67 -8.09
C LYS A 278 22.86 -3.33 -8.11
N PRO A 279 22.12 -3.00 -9.19
CA PRO A 279 21.37 -1.76 -9.27
C PRO A 279 20.40 -1.52 -8.10
N GLN A 280 19.75 -2.57 -7.61
CA GLN A 280 18.84 -2.53 -6.47
C GLN A 280 19.55 -2.33 -5.12
N ASP A 281 20.77 -2.86 -4.94
CA ASP A 281 21.53 -2.72 -3.69
C ASP A 281 22.20 -1.33 -3.64
N CYS A 282 22.57 -0.79 -4.80
CA CYS A 282 23.20 0.51 -4.97
C CYS A 282 22.22 1.65 -5.26
N CYS A 283 20.92 1.37 -5.34
CA CYS A 283 19.89 2.32 -5.73
C CYS A 283 20.20 3.09 -7.02
N THR A 284 20.68 2.40 -8.05
CA THR A 284 21.04 2.99 -9.36
C THR A 284 20.11 2.50 -10.47
N GLY A 285 20.14 3.17 -11.63
CA GLY A 285 19.31 2.81 -12.79
C GLY A 285 17.82 2.95 -12.50
N GLU A 286 17.04 1.89 -12.71
CA GLU A 286 15.60 1.88 -12.44
C GLU A 286 15.28 2.01 -10.94
N TYR A 287 16.23 1.73 -10.05
CA TYR A 287 16.10 1.83 -8.60
C TYR A 287 16.56 3.19 -8.06
N ASN A 288 16.92 4.15 -8.92
CA ASN A 288 17.34 5.50 -8.54
C ASN A 288 16.16 6.40 -8.15
N SER A 289 15.29 5.92 -7.27
CA SER A 289 14.26 6.70 -6.59
C SER A 289 13.92 6.09 -5.25
N ALA A 290 13.57 6.94 -4.27
CA ALA A 290 13.15 6.52 -2.94
C ALA A 290 11.93 5.56 -2.96
N SER A 291 11.06 5.67 -3.97
CA SER A 291 9.91 4.77 -4.14
C SER A 291 10.27 3.38 -4.69
N LYS A 292 11.48 3.18 -5.22
CA LYS A 292 11.89 1.94 -5.90
C LYS A 292 13.07 1.23 -5.23
N CYS A 293 13.96 1.96 -4.55
CA CYS A 293 15.00 1.35 -3.72
C CYS A 293 14.47 1.11 -2.31
N SER A 294 14.58 -0.12 -1.82
CA SER A 294 14.15 -0.48 -0.46
C SER A 294 15.36 -0.86 0.39
N PRO A 295 15.31 -0.66 1.73
CA PRO A 295 16.40 -1.04 2.61
C PRO A 295 16.64 -2.56 2.56
N GLY A 296 17.87 -2.96 2.25
CA GLY A 296 18.32 -4.35 2.32
C GLY A 296 18.63 -4.81 3.76
N ASP A 297 18.97 -6.08 3.94
CA ASP A 297 19.21 -6.67 5.27
C ASP A 297 20.38 -5.99 6.01
N TYR A 298 21.43 -5.60 5.29
CA TYR A 298 22.51 -4.78 5.86
C TYR A 298 21.98 -3.48 6.47
N SER A 299 21.16 -2.74 5.73
CA SER A 299 20.59 -1.45 6.17
C SER A 299 19.70 -1.63 7.40
N LYS A 300 18.82 -2.64 7.39
CA LYS A 300 17.96 -2.98 8.54
C LYS A 300 18.76 -3.38 9.77
N ASN A 301 19.83 -4.15 9.60
CA ASN A 301 20.65 -4.62 10.73
C ASN A 301 21.54 -3.52 11.29
N VAL A 302 22.18 -2.71 10.43
CA VAL A 302 23.03 -1.62 10.89
C VAL A 302 22.23 -0.52 11.57
N LYS A 303 20.98 -0.26 11.14
CA LYS A 303 20.08 0.70 11.80
C LYS A 303 19.68 0.33 13.23
N LYS A 304 19.65 -0.96 13.57
CA LYS A 304 19.47 -1.38 14.98
C LYS A 304 20.64 -0.93 15.84
N VAL A 305 21.84 -0.97 15.28
CA VAL A 305 23.09 -0.73 16.00
C VAL A 305 23.51 0.74 15.96
N CYS A 306 23.23 1.44 14.86
CA CYS A 306 23.48 2.86 14.66
C CYS A 306 22.21 3.53 14.12
N PRO A 307 21.22 3.82 15.00
CA PRO A 307 19.93 4.39 14.60
C PRO A 307 20.07 5.71 13.83
N ASP A 308 21.00 6.57 14.26
CA ASP A 308 21.22 7.89 13.69
C ASP A 308 22.00 7.89 12.35
N ALA A 309 22.47 6.73 11.88
CA ALA A 309 23.36 6.65 10.71
C ALA A 309 22.61 6.48 9.38
N TYR A 310 23.09 7.12 8.31
CA TYR A 310 22.57 6.99 6.95
C TYR A 310 23.06 5.68 6.30
N SER A 311 22.17 4.71 6.08
CA SER A 311 22.55 3.30 5.80
C SER A 311 22.42 2.87 4.33
N PHE A 312 21.67 3.58 3.49
CA PHE A 312 21.58 3.38 2.03
C PHE A 312 21.17 4.68 1.30
N ALA A 313 21.28 4.75 -0.02
CA ALA A 313 21.16 6.01 -0.79
C ALA A 313 19.80 6.75 -0.75
N PHE A 314 18.74 6.10 -0.25
CA PHE A 314 17.44 6.71 0.00
C PHE A 314 16.92 6.38 1.40
N ASP A 315 17.85 6.13 2.32
CA ASP A 315 17.51 6.03 3.73
C ASP A 315 16.80 7.31 4.19
N ASP A 316 15.97 7.17 5.22
CA ASP A 316 14.99 8.18 5.61
C ASP A 316 15.57 9.61 5.53
N GLN A 317 14.76 10.56 5.07
CA GLN A 317 15.22 11.95 4.93
C GLN A 317 15.51 12.62 6.29
N THR A 318 15.42 11.89 7.40
CA THR A 318 15.65 12.33 8.77
C THR A 318 17.04 11.95 9.30
N SER A 319 17.78 11.07 8.61
CA SER A 319 19.14 10.62 8.95
C SER A 319 20.26 11.58 8.54
N THR A 320 19.89 12.76 8.05
CA THR A 320 20.79 13.88 7.79
C THR A 320 20.54 14.99 8.81
N PHE A 321 21.59 15.40 9.51
CA PHE A 321 21.53 16.50 10.46
C PHE A 321 21.64 17.84 9.71
N ILE A 322 20.74 18.77 10.03
CA ILE A 322 20.63 20.08 9.37
C ILE A 322 20.72 21.16 10.43
N ILE A 323 21.73 22.02 10.35
CA ILE A 323 21.93 23.16 11.26
C ILE A 323 22.21 24.44 10.46
N PRO A 324 22.08 25.64 11.07
CA PRO A 324 22.52 26.87 10.42
C PRO A 324 24.00 26.82 10.01
N SER A 325 24.33 27.34 8.83
CA SER A 325 25.72 27.42 8.36
C SER A 325 26.59 28.27 9.29
N GLY A 326 27.89 27.94 9.33
CA GLY A 326 28.88 28.65 10.15
C GLY A 326 29.36 27.87 11.38
N ALA A 327 29.29 26.54 11.34
CA ALA A 327 29.91 25.66 12.32
C ALA A 327 31.15 24.95 11.75
N GLY A 328 32.14 24.72 12.61
CA GLY A 328 33.15 23.67 12.40
C GLY A 328 32.69 22.34 12.99
N PHE A 329 33.48 21.30 12.77
CA PHE A 329 33.18 19.96 13.28
C PHE A 329 34.44 19.25 13.75
N GLU A 330 34.25 18.33 14.69
CA GLU A 330 35.23 17.34 15.09
C GLU A 330 34.72 15.95 14.73
N VAL A 331 35.56 15.14 14.08
CA VAL A 331 35.30 13.73 13.80
C VAL A 331 36.07 12.90 14.82
N VAL A 332 35.35 12.17 15.67
CA VAL A 332 35.93 11.34 16.74
C VAL A 332 35.81 9.87 16.35
N PHE A 333 36.94 9.19 16.21
CA PHE A 333 36.96 7.74 16.00
C PHE A 333 37.01 6.99 17.32
N CYS A 334 36.25 5.90 17.42
CA CYS A 334 36.01 5.17 18.68
C CYS A 334 35.52 6.10 19.81
N PRO A 335 34.38 6.77 19.63
CA PRO A 335 33.90 7.80 20.55
C PRO A 335 33.60 7.28 21.97
N GLY A 336 33.48 5.96 22.15
CA GLY A 336 33.11 5.32 23.42
C GLY A 336 31.59 5.30 23.64
N ALA A 337 31.15 4.92 24.84
CA ALA A 337 29.74 4.81 25.20
C ALA A 337 28.95 3.89 24.24
N ARG A 338 27.79 4.35 23.77
CA ARG A 338 26.90 3.62 22.87
C ARG A 338 26.58 4.47 21.65
N SER A 339 25.93 3.88 20.64
CA SER A 339 25.37 4.67 19.53
C SER A 339 24.32 5.63 20.05
N THR A 340 24.19 6.77 19.41
CA THR A 340 23.13 7.72 19.73
C THR A 340 21.81 7.32 19.06
N ASN A 341 20.71 7.77 19.65
CA ASN A 341 19.36 7.68 19.09
C ASN A 341 18.68 9.05 19.10
N ILE A 342 19.39 10.07 18.61
CA ILE A 342 18.94 11.47 18.61
C ILE A 342 17.72 11.63 17.70
N ILE A 343 17.70 10.96 16.54
CA ILE A 343 16.63 11.12 15.57
C ILE A 343 15.30 10.65 16.17
N ASP A 344 15.22 9.42 16.68
CA ASP A 344 13.97 8.90 17.24
C ASP A 344 13.52 9.70 18.47
N THR A 345 14.45 10.19 19.28
CA THR A 345 14.13 10.83 20.57
C THR A 345 13.89 12.33 20.47
N SER A 346 14.40 12.98 19.42
CA SER A 346 14.49 14.44 19.35
C SER A 346 14.16 15.03 17.97
N LEU A 347 13.50 14.28 17.09
CA LEU A 347 13.16 14.68 15.72
C LEU A 347 12.53 16.08 15.63
N GLU A 348 11.51 16.37 16.43
CA GLU A 348 10.81 17.67 16.41
C GLU A 348 11.74 18.84 16.77
N GLN A 349 12.65 18.62 17.72
CA GLN A 349 13.60 19.65 18.18
C GLN A 349 14.69 19.89 17.11
N MET A 350 15.13 18.83 16.43
CA MET A 350 16.04 18.94 15.28
C MET A 350 15.39 19.65 14.08
N GLN A 351 14.12 19.36 13.78
CA GLN A 351 13.36 20.05 12.74
C GLN A 351 13.17 21.54 13.08
N ALA A 352 12.93 21.87 14.35
CA ALA A 352 12.86 23.26 14.79
C ALA A 352 14.23 23.96 14.71
N LEU A 353 15.34 23.24 14.94
CA LEU A 353 16.70 23.74 14.83
C LEU A 353 17.08 24.06 13.37
N SER A 354 16.74 23.17 12.43
CA SER A 354 17.04 23.35 11.00
C SER A 354 16.40 24.62 10.43
N GLN A 355 15.26 25.05 10.97
CA GLN A 355 14.55 26.25 10.51
C GLN A 355 15.14 27.58 11.01
N ARG A 356 16.10 27.55 11.95
CA ARG A 356 16.70 28.77 12.53
C ARG A 356 17.72 29.47 11.61
N GLY A 357 18.14 28.83 10.51
CA GLY A 357 19.23 29.28 9.62
C GLY A 357 18.85 30.14 8.40
N VAL A 358 17.56 30.36 8.13
CA VAL A 358 17.13 31.11 6.94
C VAL A 358 17.22 32.62 7.18
N ASP A 359 18.27 33.25 6.64
CA ASP A 359 18.59 34.66 6.83
C ASP A 359 17.49 35.63 6.32
N LYS A 360 16.64 36.05 7.26
CA LYS A 360 15.70 37.18 7.19
C LYS A 360 16.36 38.52 6.76
N GLN A 361 17.68 38.64 6.65
CA GLN A 361 18.36 39.91 6.31
C GLN A 361 18.35 40.27 4.82
N ALA A 362 18.25 39.31 3.90
CA ALA A 362 18.12 39.62 2.46
C ALA A 362 16.76 40.31 2.15
N ALA A 363 15.68 39.88 2.84
CA ALA A 363 14.37 40.54 2.77
C ALA A 363 14.36 41.91 3.47
N LEU A 364 15.17 42.10 4.52
CA LEU A 364 15.30 43.40 5.21
C LEU A 364 16.05 44.44 4.37
N MET A 365 17.01 44.02 3.54
CA MET A 365 17.73 44.91 2.60
C MET A 365 16.85 45.44 1.46
N LEU A 366 15.86 44.68 1.01
CA LEU A 366 14.81 45.14 0.09
C LEU A 366 13.78 46.06 0.76
N LYS A 367 13.57 45.91 2.08
CA LYS A 367 12.77 46.82 2.90
C LYS A 367 13.48 48.17 3.12
N LYS A 368 14.81 48.16 3.28
CA LYS A 368 15.65 49.37 3.36
C LYS A 368 15.67 50.20 2.07
N ARG A 369 15.58 49.55 0.89
CA ARG A 369 15.45 50.25 -0.41
C ARG A 369 14.10 50.94 -0.64
N ARG A 370 13.09 50.71 0.22
CA ARG A 370 11.81 51.45 0.19
C ARG A 370 11.74 52.62 1.17
N GLN A 371 12.75 52.80 2.04
CA GLN A 371 12.81 53.93 2.98
C GLN A 371 13.68 55.12 2.50
N GLU A 372 14.27 55.05 1.30
CA GLU A 372 15.03 56.16 0.68
C GLU A 372 14.21 57.01 -0.33
N MET A 373 12.91 56.74 -0.49
CA MET A 373 11.94 57.69 -1.05
C MET A 373 10.87 57.90 0.03
N PHE A 374 10.95 58.90 0.91
CA PHE A 374 10.75 60.30 0.61
C PHE A 374 11.45 61.16 1.68
N GLY A 375 12.37 62.03 1.26
CA GLY A 375 12.65 63.25 2.01
C GLY A 375 11.62 64.31 1.65
N GLN A 376 10.79 64.76 2.61
CA GLN A 376 10.53 66.18 2.87
C GLN A 376 9.65 66.42 4.13
N ARG A 377 10.32 67.03 5.13
CA ARG A 377 9.91 68.02 6.16
C ARG A 377 8.44 68.21 6.60
N ALA A 378 8.30 68.10 7.94
CA ALA A 378 7.74 69.06 8.91
C ALA A 378 6.22 69.30 8.98
N ALA A 379 5.59 68.98 10.14
CA ALA A 379 5.35 69.92 11.26
C ALA A 379 4.37 69.35 12.31
N ALA A 380 4.70 69.67 13.57
CA ALA A 380 3.93 69.73 14.83
C ALA A 380 2.48 69.21 14.96
N GLY A 381 2.21 68.56 16.09
CA GLY A 381 0.87 68.51 16.69
C GLY A 381 0.71 67.48 17.81
N GLN A 382 0.84 67.91 19.06
CA GLN A 382 0.46 67.16 20.27
C GLN A 382 -1.02 66.79 20.27
N THR A 383 -1.37 65.58 20.72
CA THR A 383 -2.51 65.38 21.65
C THR A 383 -2.42 64.05 22.39
N ARG A 384 -2.78 64.12 23.68
CA ARG A 384 -2.89 63.01 24.64
C ARG A 384 -4.16 62.18 24.40
N SER A 385 -4.09 60.90 24.78
CA SER A 385 -4.88 60.24 25.84
C SER A 385 -5.53 58.91 25.45
N ASN A 386 -5.38 57.97 26.40
CA ASN A 386 -6.27 56.90 26.82
C ASN A 386 -6.61 55.74 25.87
N GLY A 387 -6.21 54.54 26.32
CA GLY A 387 -7.20 53.49 26.57
C GLY A 387 -7.06 52.21 25.75
N ILE A 388 -7.14 51.09 26.49
CA ILE A 388 -7.49 49.73 26.06
C ILE A 388 -6.29 48.87 25.60
N MET A 389 -5.78 48.08 26.53
CA MET A 389 -4.90 46.95 26.30
C MET A 389 -5.77 45.77 25.83
N LEU A 390 -5.84 45.56 24.51
CA LEU A 390 -6.40 44.35 23.91
C LEU A 390 -5.35 43.24 24.07
N ILE A 391 -5.67 42.19 24.84
CA ILE A 391 -4.91 40.94 24.84
C ILE A 391 -5.34 40.20 23.57
N LEU A 392 -4.48 40.20 22.54
CA LEU A 392 -4.66 39.35 21.35
C LEU A 392 -4.26 37.92 21.74
N SER A 393 -5.24 37.03 21.91
CA SER A 393 -5.01 35.59 21.93
C SER A 393 -4.50 35.17 20.56
N LEU A 394 -3.29 34.64 20.48
CA LEU A 394 -2.78 34.01 19.27
C LEU A 394 -3.56 32.71 19.05
N ALA A 395 -4.28 32.63 17.93
CA ALA A 395 -5.08 31.48 17.56
C ALA A 395 -4.19 30.24 17.34
N GLN A 396 -4.63 29.08 17.85
CA GLN A 396 -3.88 27.83 17.84
C GLN A 396 -4.34 26.91 16.69
N ALA A 397 -3.38 26.45 15.87
CA ALA A 397 -3.63 25.48 14.80
C ALA A 397 -4.04 24.10 15.34
N LEU A 398 -4.68 23.27 14.50
CA LEU A 398 -5.03 21.88 14.84
C LEU A 398 -3.78 21.09 15.25
N ILE A 399 -3.79 20.55 16.46
CA ILE A 399 -2.81 19.60 16.99
C ILE A 399 -3.47 18.23 17.03
N VAL A 400 -2.75 17.20 16.59
CA VAL A 400 -3.23 15.82 16.57
C VAL A 400 -2.25 14.94 17.34
N HIS A 401 -2.73 14.31 18.41
CA HIS A 401 -2.00 13.26 19.13
C HIS A 401 -2.57 11.91 18.74
N GLN A 402 -1.84 11.16 17.90
CA GLN A 402 -2.20 9.79 17.55
C GLN A 402 -1.96 8.89 18.77
N LEU A 403 -2.96 8.10 19.14
CA LEU A 403 -2.87 7.17 20.27
C LEU A 403 -2.53 5.78 19.72
N THR A 404 -1.32 5.61 19.19
CA THR A 404 -0.88 4.36 18.55
C THR A 404 -0.27 3.36 19.54
N GLU A 405 0.29 3.83 20.65
CA GLU A 405 1.08 3.05 21.61
C GLU A 405 0.60 3.28 23.05
N GLY A 406 1.18 2.54 24.00
CA GLY A 406 0.84 2.66 25.43
C GLY A 406 -0.49 2.01 25.82
N TRP A 407 -1.14 1.34 24.88
CA TRP A 407 -2.39 0.62 25.11
C TRP A 407 -2.13 -0.68 25.89
N SER A 408 -3.13 -1.05 26.69
CA SER A 408 -3.23 -2.35 27.35
C SER A 408 -4.63 -2.91 27.15
N PHE A 409 -4.78 -4.23 27.19
CA PHE A 409 -6.07 -4.90 27.06
C PHE A 409 -6.22 -6.03 28.08
N LYS A 410 -7.46 -6.37 28.42
CA LYS A 410 -7.81 -7.53 29.23
C LYS A 410 -9.18 -8.11 28.84
N GLN A 411 -9.46 -9.34 29.25
CA GLN A 411 -10.83 -9.84 29.29
C GLN A 411 -11.61 -9.04 30.34
N ALA A 412 -12.79 -8.54 29.99
CA ALA A 412 -13.47 -7.51 30.79
C ALA A 412 -13.90 -7.99 32.18
N ASP A 413 -14.22 -9.28 32.34
CA ASP A 413 -14.63 -9.93 33.60
C ASP A 413 -13.45 -10.39 34.48
N ASP A 414 -12.20 -10.24 34.02
CA ASP A 414 -11.02 -10.50 34.85
C ASP A 414 -10.60 -9.22 35.60
N GLU A 415 -10.96 -9.15 36.89
CA GLU A 415 -10.68 -7.99 37.75
C GLU A 415 -9.27 -7.98 38.36
N ALA A 416 -8.44 -8.98 38.07
CA ALA A 416 -7.08 -8.99 38.60
C ALA A 416 -6.21 -7.94 37.89
N GLU A 417 -5.44 -7.15 38.63
CA GLU A 417 -4.55 -6.13 38.03
C GLU A 417 -3.54 -6.74 37.05
N LYS A 418 -3.08 -7.96 37.35
CA LYS A 418 -2.18 -8.75 36.49
C LYS A 418 -2.82 -9.27 35.19
N ALA A 419 -4.11 -9.04 34.97
CA ALA A 419 -4.82 -9.47 33.76
C ALA A 419 -4.58 -8.53 32.57
N TRP A 420 -4.15 -7.29 32.81
CA TRP A 420 -3.77 -6.35 31.76
C TRP A 420 -2.53 -6.83 31.02
N MET A 421 -2.64 -6.90 29.70
CA MET A 421 -1.57 -7.25 28.78
C MET A 421 -1.31 -6.07 27.86
N SER A 422 -0.07 -5.87 27.44
CA SER A 422 0.29 -4.76 26.53
C SER A 422 -0.29 -4.98 25.13
N VAL A 423 -0.72 -3.91 24.48
CA VAL A 423 -1.09 -3.90 23.07
C VAL A 423 0.09 -3.32 22.30
N LYS A 424 0.54 -4.04 21.27
CA LYS A 424 1.73 -3.65 20.51
C LYS A 424 1.55 -2.33 19.75
N LYS A 425 0.39 -2.18 19.10
CA LYS A 425 0.04 -1.01 18.30
C LYS A 425 -1.47 -0.96 18.08
N VAL A 426 -2.05 0.24 18.08
CA VAL A 426 -3.40 0.54 17.57
C VAL A 426 -3.25 1.29 16.24
N PRO A 427 -3.98 0.96 15.16
CA PRO A 427 -5.14 0.07 15.10
C PRO A 427 -4.84 -1.41 15.36
N THR A 428 -5.75 -2.11 16.07
CA THR A 428 -5.62 -3.53 16.42
C THR A 428 -6.98 -4.23 16.49
N ASN A 429 -6.95 -5.52 16.77
CA ASN A 429 -8.08 -6.26 17.26
C ASN A 429 -7.64 -7.35 18.25
N VAL A 430 -8.57 -7.84 19.05
CA VAL A 430 -8.27 -8.72 20.18
C VAL A 430 -7.56 -10.03 19.78
N HIS A 431 -7.83 -10.57 18.59
CA HIS A 431 -7.15 -11.78 18.15
C HIS A 431 -5.67 -11.53 17.92
N LEU A 432 -5.30 -10.38 17.34
CA LEU A 432 -3.90 -9.99 17.16
C LEU A 432 -3.18 -9.89 18.50
N ASP A 433 -3.81 -9.24 19.48
CA ASP A 433 -3.22 -9.04 20.79
C ASP A 433 -3.10 -10.36 21.56
N LEU A 434 -4.08 -11.27 21.45
CA LEU A 434 -3.99 -12.60 22.05
C LEU A 434 -2.93 -13.49 21.41
N ILE A 435 -2.72 -13.39 20.08
CA ILE A 435 -1.65 -14.10 19.37
C ILE A 435 -0.29 -13.61 19.85
N GLU A 436 -0.08 -12.29 19.96
CA GLU A 436 1.19 -11.70 20.42
C GLU A 436 1.56 -12.18 21.83
N HIS A 437 0.57 -12.39 22.70
CA HIS A 437 0.75 -12.93 24.07
C HIS A 437 0.69 -14.46 24.18
N GLY A 438 0.61 -15.18 23.05
CA GLY A 438 0.54 -16.65 23.02
C GLY A 438 -0.69 -17.23 23.73
N LYS A 439 -1.79 -16.46 23.83
CA LYS A 439 -3.05 -16.89 24.46
C LYS A 439 -3.93 -17.70 23.54
N ILE A 440 -3.83 -17.48 22.24
CA ILE A 440 -4.40 -18.33 21.19
C ILE A 440 -3.30 -18.66 20.18
N PRO A 441 -3.31 -19.85 19.58
CA PRO A 441 -2.42 -20.14 18.45
C PRO A 441 -2.84 -19.36 17.21
N ASP A 442 -1.99 -19.31 16.17
CA ASP A 442 -2.37 -18.71 14.88
C ASP A 442 -3.58 -19.44 14.29
N PRO A 443 -4.75 -18.78 14.15
CA PRO A 443 -5.97 -19.40 13.66
C PRO A 443 -5.89 -19.87 12.20
N PHE A 444 -4.89 -19.41 11.43
CA PHE A 444 -4.71 -19.78 10.02
C PHE A 444 -4.01 -21.14 9.83
N LEU A 445 -3.65 -21.84 10.93
CA LEU A 445 -2.92 -23.09 10.89
C LEU A 445 -3.79 -24.28 11.33
N GLY A 446 -3.83 -25.34 10.54
CA GLY A 446 -4.49 -26.61 10.87
C GLY A 446 -5.96 -26.42 11.27
N PHE A 447 -6.29 -26.82 12.50
CA PHE A 447 -7.65 -26.67 13.06
C PHE A 447 -7.72 -25.54 14.10
N ASN A 448 -6.76 -24.62 14.11
CA ASN A 448 -6.64 -23.60 15.16
C ASN A 448 -7.77 -22.57 15.14
N GLU A 449 -8.49 -22.41 14.03
CA GLU A 449 -9.77 -21.67 13.98
C GLU A 449 -10.68 -22.05 15.16
N LEU A 450 -10.87 -23.35 15.40
CA LEU A 450 -11.71 -23.87 16.49
C LEU A 450 -11.21 -23.47 17.88
N GLN A 451 -9.90 -23.25 18.02
CA GLN A 451 -9.27 -22.85 19.29
C GLN A 451 -9.39 -21.35 19.55
N ALA A 452 -9.78 -20.55 18.54
CA ALA A 452 -9.98 -19.12 18.65
C ALA A 452 -11.45 -18.72 18.84
N GLU A 453 -12.42 -19.61 18.57
CA GLU A 453 -13.86 -19.29 18.59
C GLU A 453 -14.39 -18.74 19.94
N TRP A 454 -13.76 -19.10 21.06
CA TRP A 454 -14.17 -18.64 22.39
C TRP A 454 -13.99 -17.13 22.59
N VAL A 455 -13.07 -16.52 21.83
CA VAL A 455 -12.77 -15.08 21.90
C VAL A 455 -14.03 -14.26 21.61
N ALA A 456 -14.87 -14.75 20.70
CA ALA A 456 -16.12 -14.13 20.29
C ALA A 456 -17.20 -14.11 21.40
N ASP A 457 -17.11 -14.94 22.45
CA ASP A 457 -18.06 -14.95 23.58
C ASP A 457 -17.68 -14.00 24.71
N LYS A 458 -16.51 -13.37 24.62
CA LYS A 458 -15.97 -12.54 25.69
C LYS A 458 -16.11 -11.07 25.37
N ALA A 459 -16.19 -10.29 26.45
CA ALA A 459 -16.02 -8.84 26.39
C ALA A 459 -14.55 -8.51 26.68
N TRP A 460 -14.06 -7.44 26.06
CA TRP A 460 -12.65 -7.05 26.11
C TRP A 460 -12.52 -5.57 26.40
N THR A 461 -11.65 -5.21 27.32
CA THR A 461 -11.42 -3.83 27.72
C THR A 461 -10.03 -3.39 27.32
N TYR A 462 -9.93 -2.26 26.63
CA TYR A 462 -8.69 -1.57 26.27
C TYR A 462 -8.53 -0.31 27.11
N LYS A 463 -7.30 0.04 27.45
CA LYS A 463 -6.96 1.20 28.28
C LYS A 463 -5.68 1.87 27.80
N VAL A 464 -5.67 3.20 27.75
CA VAL A 464 -4.50 4.02 27.46
C VAL A 464 -4.52 5.32 28.28
N ALA A 465 -3.34 5.80 28.67
CA ALA A 465 -3.19 7.14 29.23
C ALA A 465 -3.13 8.17 28.09
N LEU A 466 -3.91 9.23 28.18
CA LEU A 466 -3.86 10.34 27.24
C LEU A 466 -2.67 11.26 27.57
N PRO A 467 -2.09 11.94 26.55
CA PRO A 467 -1.11 12.99 26.78
C PRO A 467 -1.61 14.03 27.80
N THR A 468 -0.73 14.52 28.67
CA THR A 468 -1.09 15.54 29.66
C THR A 468 -1.54 16.82 28.95
N THR A 469 -2.75 17.28 29.27
CA THR A 469 -3.34 18.48 28.65
C THR A 469 -3.30 19.65 29.61
N SER A 470 -2.99 20.84 29.09
CA SER A 470 -3.10 22.08 29.87
C SER A 470 -4.53 22.61 29.87
N LYS A 471 -4.86 23.52 30.80
CA LYS A 471 -6.20 24.12 30.87
C LYS A 471 -6.57 24.75 29.50
N PRO A 472 -7.74 24.40 28.92
CA PRO A 472 -8.18 24.95 27.63
C PRO A 472 -8.19 26.48 27.67
N LYS A 473 -7.57 27.10 26.65
CA LYS A 473 -7.74 28.53 26.40
C LYS A 473 -9.17 28.76 25.88
N GLU A 474 -9.66 30.00 26.02
CA GLU A 474 -10.95 30.37 25.47
C GLU A 474 -10.97 30.16 23.95
N GLY A 475 -11.97 29.43 23.44
CA GLY A 475 -12.10 29.09 22.02
C GLY A 475 -11.41 27.78 21.58
N THR A 476 -10.64 27.12 22.44
CA THR A 476 -10.01 25.82 22.15
C THR A 476 -10.93 24.64 22.46
N THR A 477 -11.04 23.70 21.53
CA THR A 477 -11.79 22.45 21.65
C THR A 477 -10.84 21.26 21.67
N TYR A 478 -11.04 20.33 22.61
CA TYR A 478 -10.41 19.02 22.65
C TYR A 478 -11.39 17.96 22.17
N VAL A 479 -10.97 17.11 21.22
CA VAL A 479 -11.79 16.05 20.63
C VAL A 479 -11.10 14.71 20.75
N LEU A 480 -11.80 13.69 21.24
CA LEU A 480 -11.42 12.30 21.00
C LEU A 480 -12.06 11.83 19.70
N ALA A 481 -11.23 11.47 18.73
CA ALA A 481 -11.66 10.98 17.43
C ALA A 481 -11.35 9.47 17.30
N PHE A 482 -12.36 8.70 16.91
CA PHE A 482 -12.30 7.27 16.67
C PHE A 482 -12.76 7.01 15.24
N ASP A 483 -11.89 6.49 14.37
CA ASP A 483 -12.27 6.24 12.98
C ASP A 483 -13.02 4.92 12.78
N GLY A 484 -13.01 4.07 13.79
CA GLY A 484 -13.68 2.76 13.75
C GLY A 484 -13.54 2.01 15.08
N LEU A 485 -14.68 1.60 15.63
CA LEU A 485 -14.77 0.79 16.84
C LEU A 485 -15.54 -0.47 16.50
N ASP A 486 -14.92 -1.65 16.65
CA ASP A 486 -15.53 -2.92 16.32
C ASP A 486 -15.99 -3.66 17.58
N THR A 487 -17.27 -3.76 17.94
CA THR A 487 -18.40 -2.95 17.44
C THR A 487 -19.15 -2.32 18.61
N PHE A 488 -19.71 -3.14 19.50
CA PHE A 488 -20.43 -2.66 20.68
C PHE A 488 -19.47 -2.12 21.74
N ALA A 489 -19.11 -0.84 21.61
CA ALA A 489 -18.08 -0.20 22.40
C ALA A 489 -18.68 0.80 23.40
N THR A 490 -18.32 0.66 24.67
CA THR A 490 -18.55 1.68 25.70
C THR A 490 -17.22 2.38 25.99
N VAL A 491 -17.14 3.66 25.67
CA VAL A 491 -15.95 4.50 25.85
C VAL A 491 -16.09 5.32 27.13
N LYS A 492 -15.10 5.25 28.01
CA LYS A 492 -14.99 6.06 29.22
C LYS A 492 -13.74 6.94 29.19
N LEU A 493 -13.88 8.15 29.70
CA LEU A 493 -12.78 9.06 30.00
C LEU A 493 -12.83 9.36 31.49
N ASN A 494 -11.77 9.06 32.23
CA ASN A 494 -11.70 9.23 33.69
C ASN A 494 -12.94 8.64 34.40
N ASP A 495 -13.26 7.38 34.10
CA ASP A 495 -14.43 6.63 34.58
C ASP A 495 -15.81 7.14 34.14
N GLN A 496 -15.89 8.27 33.43
CA GLN A 496 -17.14 8.78 32.88
C GLN A 496 -17.40 8.23 31.49
N VAL A 497 -18.55 7.58 31.27
CA VAL A 497 -19.00 7.16 29.92
C VAL A 497 -19.21 8.39 29.04
N ILE A 498 -18.55 8.42 27.88
CA ILE A 498 -18.65 9.50 26.90
C ILE A 498 -19.25 9.08 25.56
N LEU A 499 -19.26 7.78 25.24
CA LEU A 499 -19.85 7.22 24.03
C LEU A 499 -20.28 5.77 24.26
N GLU A 500 -21.41 5.40 23.68
CA GLU A 500 -21.80 4.03 23.39
C GLU A 500 -21.97 3.91 21.87
N SER A 501 -21.25 2.97 21.26
CA SER A 501 -21.25 2.73 19.81
C SER A 501 -21.73 1.31 19.53
N ASP A 502 -22.47 1.12 18.43
CA ASP A 502 -23.06 -0.16 18.01
C ASP A 502 -22.81 -0.49 16.53
N ASN A 503 -21.95 0.27 15.86
CA ASN A 503 -21.70 0.14 14.43
C ASN A 503 -20.20 0.30 14.11
N MET A 504 -19.64 -0.73 13.49
CA MET A 504 -18.22 -0.83 13.12
C MET A 504 -17.78 0.29 12.16
N PHE A 505 -18.72 0.78 11.34
CA PHE A 505 -18.46 1.58 10.15
C PHE A 505 -18.73 3.08 10.34
N ILE A 506 -19.06 3.52 11.57
CA ILE A 506 -19.29 4.92 11.90
C ILE A 506 -18.07 5.49 12.63
N PRO A 507 -17.41 6.53 12.08
CA PRO A 507 -16.41 7.29 12.82
C PRO A 507 -17.10 8.19 13.87
N HIS A 508 -16.48 8.34 15.03
CA HIS A 508 -16.98 9.16 16.14
C HIS A 508 -16.00 10.28 16.48
N ARG A 509 -16.52 11.48 16.74
CA ARG A 509 -15.74 12.63 17.21
C ARG A 509 -16.46 13.25 18.40
N LEU A 510 -15.81 13.25 19.56
CA LEU A 510 -16.42 13.63 20.83
C LEU A 510 -15.69 14.83 21.41
N ASP A 511 -16.40 15.95 21.62
CA ASP A 511 -15.88 17.06 22.42
C ASP A 511 -15.71 16.61 23.89
N VAL A 512 -14.47 16.61 24.35
CA VAL A 512 -14.05 16.23 25.70
C VAL A 512 -13.44 17.38 26.49
N THR A 513 -13.54 18.61 25.98
CA THR A 513 -12.93 19.82 26.55
C THR A 513 -13.26 20.00 28.03
N SER A 514 -14.50 19.75 28.41
CA SER A 514 -14.99 19.89 29.81
C SER A 514 -14.81 18.63 30.67
N LYS A 515 -14.34 17.53 30.08
CA LYS A 515 -14.22 16.21 30.73
C LYS A 515 -12.76 15.83 31.03
N LEU A 516 -11.81 16.54 30.42
CA LEU A 516 -10.39 16.39 30.73
C LEU A 516 -10.07 17.05 32.09
N SER A 517 -9.20 16.41 32.85
CA SER A 517 -8.59 16.93 34.06
C SER A 517 -7.27 17.62 33.67
N PRO A 518 -7.21 18.95 33.64
CA PRO A 518 -6.01 19.67 33.21
C PRO A 518 -4.85 19.43 34.17
N ASP A 519 -3.64 19.37 33.62
CA ASP A 519 -2.38 19.17 34.34
C ASP A 519 -2.36 17.85 35.17
N GLN A 520 -3.23 16.90 34.82
CA GLN A 520 -3.33 15.57 35.40
C GLN A 520 -3.31 14.50 34.29
N GLU A 521 -2.98 13.27 34.66
CA GLU A 521 -3.14 12.12 33.78
C GLU A 521 -4.63 11.87 33.53
N ASN A 522 -4.97 11.64 32.26
CA ASN A 522 -6.32 11.31 31.86
C ASN A 522 -6.31 9.89 31.28
N THR A 523 -7.26 9.04 31.66
CA THR A 523 -7.32 7.66 31.18
C THR A 523 -8.50 7.46 30.26
N LEU A 524 -8.24 6.90 29.09
CA LEU A 524 -9.24 6.44 28.14
C LEU A 524 -9.39 4.92 28.28
N GLU A 525 -10.62 4.47 28.52
CA GLU A 525 -10.98 3.05 28.58
C GLU A 525 -12.08 2.75 27.55
N ILE A 526 -11.94 1.65 26.82
CA ILE A 526 -12.93 1.20 25.83
C ILE A 526 -13.27 -0.26 26.12
N THR A 527 -14.52 -0.54 26.48
CA THR A 527 -15.00 -1.91 26.66
C THR A 527 -15.85 -2.33 25.47
N PHE A 528 -15.43 -3.40 24.79
CA PHE A 528 -16.15 -4.03 23.69
C PHE A 528 -16.94 -5.23 24.21
N LYS A 529 -18.27 -5.19 24.07
CA LYS A 529 -19.13 -6.36 24.32
C LYS A 529 -19.00 -7.37 23.17
N SER A 530 -19.27 -8.63 23.46
CA SER A 530 -19.35 -9.68 22.43
C SER A 530 -20.42 -9.34 21.40
N ALA A 531 -20.00 -9.08 20.15
CA ALA A 531 -20.92 -8.84 19.05
C ALA A 531 -21.82 -10.05 18.77
N ARG A 532 -21.28 -11.28 18.92
CA ARG A 532 -22.06 -12.52 18.79
C ARG A 532 -23.22 -12.58 19.79
N LEU A 533 -22.94 -12.36 21.07
CA LEU A 533 -23.97 -12.45 22.11
C LEU A 533 -25.00 -11.32 22.02
N GLU A 534 -24.58 -10.10 21.67
CA GLU A 534 -25.52 -8.99 21.44
C GLU A 534 -26.38 -9.22 20.18
N ALA A 535 -25.81 -9.77 19.11
CA ALA A 535 -26.55 -10.13 17.90
C ALA A 535 -27.68 -11.14 18.20
N ILE A 536 -27.39 -12.17 19.00
CA ILE A 536 -28.38 -13.16 19.44
C ILE A 536 -29.50 -12.49 20.24
N LYS A 537 -29.17 -11.61 21.20
CA LYS A 537 -30.16 -10.87 21.99
C LYS A 537 -31.07 -10.00 21.13
N ILE A 538 -30.50 -9.29 20.14
CA ILE A 538 -31.29 -8.46 19.22
C ILE A 538 -32.20 -9.34 18.36
N LYS A 539 -31.68 -10.45 17.82
CA LYS A 539 -32.48 -11.42 17.07
C LYS A 539 -33.67 -11.94 17.88
N GLU A 540 -33.44 -12.34 19.13
CA GLU A 540 -34.49 -12.83 20.05
C GLU A 540 -35.52 -11.76 20.41
N LYS A 541 -35.13 -10.48 20.44
CA LYS A 541 -36.03 -9.34 20.69
C LYS A 541 -37.04 -9.12 19.55
N TYR A 542 -36.71 -9.52 18.32
CA TYR A 542 -37.57 -9.34 17.13
C TYR A 542 -37.90 -10.70 16.50
N PRO A 543 -38.75 -11.52 17.15
CA PRO A 543 -39.09 -12.86 16.68
C PRO A 543 -39.96 -12.87 15.40
N ASP A 544 -40.63 -11.76 15.09
CA ASP A 544 -41.49 -11.63 13.91
C ASP A 544 -40.69 -11.38 12.61
N HIS A 545 -39.43 -10.95 12.72
CA HIS A 545 -38.56 -10.75 11.56
C HIS A 545 -38.08 -12.11 11.02
N GLN A 546 -38.10 -12.28 9.69
CA GLN A 546 -37.60 -13.49 9.04
C GLN A 546 -36.08 -13.43 8.91
N TRP A 547 -35.38 -13.97 9.90
CA TRP A 547 -33.90 -14.06 9.96
C TRP A 547 -33.35 -15.15 9.02
N VAL A 548 -33.41 -14.89 7.71
CA VAL A 548 -32.96 -15.80 6.65
C VAL A 548 -31.86 -15.16 5.80
N GLY A 549 -31.02 -16.00 5.20
CA GLY A 549 -29.87 -15.57 4.41
C GLY A 549 -29.02 -16.76 3.97
N PHE A 550 -27.96 -16.48 3.23
CA PHE A 550 -26.92 -17.43 2.87
C PHE A 550 -25.69 -17.20 3.74
N ASN A 551 -24.97 -18.29 4.06
CA ASN A 551 -23.69 -18.29 4.78
C ASN A 551 -23.69 -17.69 6.21
N GLY A 552 -22.88 -18.30 7.08
CA GLY A 552 -22.67 -17.86 8.47
C GLY A 552 -23.89 -17.96 9.39
N ASP A 553 -23.75 -17.47 10.63
CA ASP A 553 -24.85 -17.42 11.61
C ASP A 553 -25.80 -16.25 11.31
N MET A 554 -27.11 -16.52 11.22
CA MET A 554 -28.13 -15.51 10.86
C MET A 554 -28.29 -14.37 11.88
N SER A 555 -27.77 -14.50 13.10
CA SER A 555 -27.68 -13.37 14.03
C SER A 555 -26.83 -12.23 13.47
N ARG A 556 -25.90 -12.49 12.54
CA ARG A 556 -25.07 -11.46 11.88
C ARG A 556 -25.89 -10.31 11.26
N LEU A 557 -27.11 -10.60 10.80
CA LEU A 557 -28.01 -9.63 10.18
C LEU A 557 -28.49 -8.54 11.17
N ALA A 558 -28.38 -8.80 12.48
CA ALA A 558 -28.85 -7.91 13.53
C ALA A 558 -27.86 -6.79 13.87
N VAL A 559 -26.62 -6.86 13.36
CA VAL A 559 -25.50 -5.99 13.78
C VAL A 559 -24.80 -5.39 12.57
N ARG A 560 -24.43 -4.12 12.68
CA ARG A 560 -23.63 -3.40 11.66
C ARG A 560 -22.14 -3.61 11.91
N LYS A 561 -21.62 -4.72 11.38
CA LYS A 561 -20.23 -5.17 11.46
C LYS A 561 -19.90 -6.00 10.23
N ALA A 562 -18.61 -6.15 9.88
CA ALA A 562 -18.18 -6.92 8.72
C ALA A 562 -18.72 -8.35 8.75
N GLN A 563 -19.53 -8.72 7.76
CA GLN A 563 -20.35 -9.94 7.78
C GLN A 563 -19.51 -11.21 7.67
N TYR A 564 -18.37 -11.14 6.98
CA TYR A 564 -17.44 -12.27 6.84
C TYR A 564 -16.82 -12.73 8.18
N HIS A 565 -16.85 -11.91 9.24
CA HIS A 565 -16.39 -12.29 10.59
C HIS A 565 -17.21 -13.45 11.21
N TRP A 566 -18.39 -13.76 10.67
CA TRP A 566 -19.24 -14.87 11.10
C TRP A 566 -18.99 -16.18 10.34
N GLY A 567 -17.91 -16.23 9.55
CA GLY A 567 -17.65 -17.29 8.59
C GLY A 567 -18.35 -17.02 7.26
N TRP A 568 -17.67 -17.38 6.19
CA TRP A 568 -18.21 -17.33 4.83
C TRP A 568 -17.79 -18.59 4.08
N ASP A 569 -18.35 -18.83 2.90
CA ASP A 569 -18.01 -20.00 2.07
C ASP A 569 -16.56 -20.00 1.52
N TRP A 570 -15.77 -18.97 1.84
CA TRP A 570 -14.32 -18.89 1.61
C TRP A 570 -13.54 -18.42 2.85
N GLY A 571 -14.18 -18.18 4.00
CA GLY A 571 -13.59 -17.44 5.14
C GLY A 571 -13.86 -18.08 6.51
N PRO A 572 -12.97 -17.90 7.50
CA PRO A 572 -13.10 -18.53 8.81
C PRO A 572 -14.09 -17.77 9.72
N ILE A 573 -14.51 -18.42 10.81
CA ILE A 573 -15.32 -17.80 11.87
C ILE A 573 -14.39 -17.11 12.89
N LEU A 574 -14.00 -15.87 12.60
CA LEU A 574 -13.15 -15.05 13.47
C LEU A 574 -13.85 -13.73 13.85
N ASN A 575 -14.76 -13.82 14.82
CA ASN A 575 -15.55 -12.68 15.28
C ASN A 575 -14.75 -11.81 16.27
N THR A 576 -13.88 -10.96 15.72
CA THR A 576 -12.97 -10.10 16.49
C THR A 576 -13.64 -8.83 17.04
N CYS A 577 -12.93 -8.05 17.85
CA CYS A 577 -13.33 -6.73 18.34
C CYS A 577 -12.10 -5.86 18.66
N GLY A 578 -12.28 -4.54 18.74
CA GLY A 578 -11.22 -3.61 19.11
C GLY A 578 -11.27 -2.25 18.39
N PRO A 579 -10.35 -1.33 18.72
CA PRO A 579 -10.13 -0.11 17.95
C PRO A 579 -9.45 -0.46 16.62
N TRP A 580 -10.27 -0.88 15.65
CA TRP A 580 -9.80 -1.42 14.37
C TRP A 580 -9.32 -0.35 13.38
N ARG A 581 -9.57 0.93 13.69
CA ARG A 581 -9.00 2.10 13.01
C ARG A 581 -8.42 3.09 14.01
N GLU A 582 -7.82 4.16 13.50
CA GLU A 582 -7.06 5.12 14.26
C GLU A 582 -7.88 5.79 15.39
N VAL A 583 -7.19 6.04 16.51
CA VAL A 583 -7.71 6.80 17.66
C VAL A 583 -6.80 8.00 17.89
N ARG A 584 -7.39 9.19 18.04
CA ARG A 584 -6.64 10.45 18.20
C ARG A 584 -7.24 11.33 19.30
N LEU A 585 -6.38 12.08 19.99
CA LEU A 585 -6.76 13.28 20.73
C LEU A 585 -6.39 14.51 19.91
N GLU A 586 -7.38 15.29 19.52
CA GLU A 586 -7.23 16.47 18.68
C GLU A 586 -7.51 17.74 19.47
N VAL A 587 -6.78 18.81 19.16
CA VAL A 587 -6.94 20.12 19.81
C VAL A 587 -6.98 21.19 18.74
N TYR A 588 -8.07 21.97 18.67
CA TYR A 588 -8.21 23.01 17.66
C TYR A 588 -9.08 24.17 18.12
N GLU A 589 -8.90 25.35 17.51
CA GLU A 589 -9.86 26.45 17.60
C GLU A 589 -10.84 26.49 16.42
N ALA A 590 -10.40 26.00 15.26
CA ALA A 590 -11.25 25.72 14.12
C ALA A 590 -10.70 24.53 13.31
N ARG A 591 -11.59 23.72 12.74
CA ARG A 591 -11.22 22.65 11.81
C ARG A 591 -12.20 22.59 10.64
N ILE A 592 -11.69 22.26 9.45
CA ILE A 592 -12.48 21.73 8.35
C ILE A 592 -12.96 20.32 8.71
N ASP A 593 -14.27 20.12 8.77
CA ASP A 593 -14.94 18.85 9.00
C ASP A 593 -15.13 18.08 7.68
N ASP A 594 -15.48 18.80 6.64
CA ASP A 594 -15.76 18.24 5.33
C ASP A 594 -15.25 19.16 4.20
N LEU A 595 -14.71 18.57 3.13
CA LEU A 595 -14.31 19.26 1.90
C LEU A 595 -15.01 18.59 0.71
N ARG A 596 -15.93 19.32 0.10
CA ARG A 596 -16.81 18.85 -0.97
C ARG A 596 -16.51 19.57 -2.28
N VAL A 597 -16.35 18.79 -3.35
CA VAL A 597 -16.22 19.27 -4.72
C VAL A 597 -17.38 18.71 -5.53
N ASP A 598 -18.33 19.56 -5.89
CA ASP A 598 -19.40 19.22 -6.84
C ASP A 598 -19.09 19.89 -8.16
N TYR A 599 -19.23 19.17 -9.28
CA TYR A 599 -18.90 19.70 -10.58
C TYR A 599 -19.76 19.11 -11.69
N SER A 600 -19.83 19.82 -12.80
CA SER A 600 -20.36 19.32 -14.06
C SER A 600 -19.42 19.69 -15.21
N LEU A 601 -19.21 18.73 -16.09
CA LEU A 601 -18.57 18.95 -17.38
C LEU A 601 -19.60 19.41 -18.40
N ASP A 602 -19.24 20.35 -19.27
CA ASP A 602 -20.06 20.73 -20.41
C ASP A 602 -20.19 19.60 -21.44
N GLU A 603 -21.17 19.66 -22.33
CA GLU A 603 -21.41 18.59 -23.32
C GLU A 603 -20.16 18.28 -24.18
N SER A 604 -19.33 19.29 -24.47
CA SER A 604 -18.11 19.12 -25.26
C SER A 604 -16.92 18.57 -24.49
N LEU A 605 -17.03 18.44 -23.16
CA LEU A 605 -15.98 18.04 -22.22
C LEU A 605 -14.76 18.99 -22.21
N LYS A 606 -14.93 20.23 -22.68
CA LYS A 606 -13.88 21.25 -22.76
C LYS A 606 -13.95 22.28 -21.64
N SER A 607 -14.98 22.26 -20.80
CA SER A 607 -15.01 23.04 -19.58
C SER A 607 -15.65 22.27 -18.43
N VAL A 608 -15.13 22.52 -17.22
CA VAL A 608 -15.73 22.06 -15.98
C VAL A 608 -16.06 23.26 -15.12
N GLN A 609 -17.25 23.26 -14.54
CA GLN A 609 -17.69 24.27 -13.57
C GLN A 609 -18.34 23.59 -12.38
N GLY A 610 -18.33 24.26 -11.24
CA GLY A 610 -18.88 23.66 -10.04
C GLY A 610 -18.68 24.51 -8.80
N THR A 611 -18.79 23.85 -7.65
CA THR A 611 -18.62 24.48 -6.36
C THR A 611 -17.67 23.68 -5.48
N ILE A 612 -16.78 24.40 -4.81
CA ILE A 612 -15.96 23.85 -3.72
C ILE A 612 -16.54 24.41 -2.44
N SER A 613 -16.85 23.54 -1.49
CA SER A 613 -17.41 23.95 -0.20
C SER A 613 -16.80 23.17 0.95
N THR A 614 -16.75 23.81 2.11
CA THR A 614 -16.30 23.17 3.34
C THR A 614 -17.25 23.43 4.47
N LYS A 615 -17.51 22.39 5.27
CA LYS A 615 -18.08 22.54 6.61
C LYS A 615 -16.93 22.77 7.59
N VAL A 616 -17.09 23.77 8.45
CA VAL A 616 -16.08 24.21 9.40
C VAL A 616 -16.68 24.19 10.80
N GLU A 617 -15.93 23.63 11.74
CA GLU A 617 -16.24 23.63 13.17
C GLU A 617 -15.31 24.59 13.91
N GLY A 618 -15.78 25.13 15.04
CA GLY A 618 -15.02 26.04 15.89
C GLY A 618 -15.35 27.53 15.65
N ALA A 619 -15.41 28.31 16.74
CA ALA A 619 -15.89 29.69 16.72
C ALA A 619 -14.88 30.68 16.13
N SER A 620 -13.60 30.30 16.06
CA SER A 620 -12.53 31.16 15.53
C SER A 620 -12.52 31.23 14.00
N ALA A 621 -13.24 30.35 13.29
CA ALA A 621 -13.24 30.30 11.84
C ALA A 621 -13.85 31.56 11.19
N LYS A 622 -13.05 32.35 10.47
CA LYS A 622 -13.53 33.57 9.79
C LYS A 622 -13.55 33.44 8.27
N ARG A 623 -12.51 32.85 7.68
CA ARG A 623 -12.34 32.80 6.22
C ARG A 623 -11.71 31.48 5.79
N VAL A 624 -12.08 30.98 4.61
CA VAL A 624 -11.48 29.79 3.99
C VAL A 624 -10.90 30.18 2.63
N SER A 625 -9.64 29.82 2.40
CA SER A 625 -9.00 29.88 1.09
C SER A 625 -9.08 28.52 0.41
N PHE A 626 -9.59 28.49 -0.82
CA PHE A 626 -9.68 27.31 -1.67
C PHE A 626 -8.64 27.39 -2.78
N VAL A 627 -7.87 26.34 -2.97
CA VAL A 627 -6.82 26.27 -3.99
C VAL A 627 -6.88 24.92 -4.70
N VAL A 628 -6.83 24.93 -6.03
CA VAL A 628 -6.81 23.72 -6.87
C VAL A 628 -5.54 23.69 -7.69
N TYR A 629 -4.84 22.56 -7.63
CA TYR A 629 -3.63 22.30 -8.40
C TYR A 629 -3.82 21.12 -9.36
N ASP A 630 -3.27 21.24 -10.56
CA ASP A 630 -2.97 20.15 -11.48
C ASP A 630 -1.47 19.88 -11.35
N GLU A 631 -1.10 18.80 -10.65
CA GLU A 631 0.27 18.57 -10.17
C GLU A 631 0.79 19.79 -9.37
N ASP A 632 1.80 20.50 -9.89
CA ASP A 632 2.37 21.72 -9.29
C ASP A 632 1.76 23.01 -9.86
N LYS A 633 0.87 22.92 -10.86
CA LYS A 633 0.30 24.09 -11.55
C LYS A 633 -0.96 24.56 -10.84
N LEU A 634 -0.98 25.83 -10.44
CA LEU A 634 -2.18 26.49 -9.91
C LEU A 634 -3.25 26.63 -11.00
N VAL A 635 -4.45 26.09 -10.75
CA VAL A 635 -5.59 26.09 -11.67
C VAL A 635 -6.70 27.05 -11.20
N PHE A 636 -6.95 27.07 -9.89
CA PHE A 636 -7.98 27.91 -9.29
C PHE A 636 -7.55 28.35 -7.89
N LYS A 637 -7.85 29.60 -7.51
CA LYS A 637 -7.68 30.13 -6.16
C LYS A 637 -8.74 31.17 -5.87
N GLU A 638 -9.51 30.96 -4.82
CA GLU A 638 -10.48 31.93 -4.31
C GLU A 638 -10.62 31.81 -2.80
N SER A 639 -11.34 32.74 -2.17
CA SER A 639 -11.63 32.66 -0.74
C SER A 639 -13.06 33.09 -0.44
N ALA A 640 -13.64 32.51 0.60
CA ALA A 640 -14.97 32.85 1.09
C ALA A 640 -14.96 33.03 2.61
N ASP A 641 -15.81 33.93 3.11
CA ASP A 641 -16.04 34.07 4.54
C ASP A 641 -16.89 32.91 5.06
N VAL A 642 -16.65 32.51 6.31
CA VAL A 642 -17.41 31.45 6.96
C VAL A 642 -18.73 32.01 7.47
N SER A 643 -19.84 31.44 7.00
CA SER A 643 -21.20 31.81 7.42
C SER A 643 -21.94 30.57 7.89
N ASN A 644 -22.41 30.58 9.14
CA ASN A 644 -23.09 29.44 9.78
C ASN A 644 -22.31 28.12 9.66
N GLY A 645 -20.98 28.16 9.80
CA GLY A 645 -20.11 26.98 9.70
C GLY A 645 -19.87 26.47 8.28
N LEU A 646 -20.24 27.23 7.24
CA LEU A 646 -20.02 26.87 5.84
C LEU A 646 -19.20 27.95 5.13
N ALA A 647 -18.26 27.53 4.28
CA ALA A 647 -17.63 28.38 3.29
C ALA A 647 -17.76 27.72 1.90
N LYS A 648 -17.99 28.52 0.86
CA LYS A 648 -18.27 28.03 -0.49
C LYS A 648 -17.78 29.01 -1.55
N VAL A 649 -17.18 28.49 -2.61
CA VAL A 649 -16.78 29.23 -3.81
C VAL A 649 -17.25 28.50 -5.08
N GLU A 650 -17.52 29.27 -6.13
CA GLU A 650 -17.73 28.74 -7.48
C GLU A 650 -16.40 28.67 -8.21
N PHE A 651 -16.18 27.62 -9.01
CA PHE A 651 -14.98 27.46 -9.82
C PHE A 651 -15.31 27.12 -11.26
N HIS A 652 -14.39 27.48 -12.16
CA HIS A 652 -14.48 27.16 -13.58
C HIS A 652 -13.07 26.91 -14.15
N VAL A 653 -12.91 25.83 -14.89
CA VAL A 653 -11.66 25.44 -15.56
C VAL A 653 -11.93 25.16 -17.02
N ASN A 654 -11.20 25.84 -17.90
CA ASN A 654 -11.22 25.60 -19.34
C ASN A 654 -10.17 24.53 -19.70
N ASN A 655 -10.54 23.64 -20.62
CA ASN A 655 -9.77 22.50 -21.10
C ASN A 655 -9.20 21.66 -19.95
N PRO A 656 -10.05 21.12 -19.04
CA PRO A 656 -9.58 20.26 -17.97
C PRO A 656 -8.92 19.00 -18.55
N LYS A 657 -7.90 18.47 -17.86
CA LYS A 657 -7.41 17.12 -18.11
C LYS A 657 -8.45 16.17 -17.50
N LEU A 658 -9.03 15.29 -18.31
CA LEU A 658 -10.07 14.37 -17.85
C LEU A 658 -9.46 13.07 -17.33
N TRP A 659 -10.03 12.54 -16.25
CA TRP A 659 -9.68 11.22 -15.72
C TRP A 659 -10.36 10.12 -16.53
N PHE A 660 -9.59 9.11 -16.96
CA PHE A 660 -10.07 7.93 -17.67
C PHE A 660 -9.70 6.65 -16.92
N PRO A 661 -10.46 5.57 -17.09
CA PRO A 661 -10.05 4.27 -16.58
C PRO A 661 -8.85 3.70 -17.34
N HIS A 662 -8.17 2.73 -16.72
CA HIS A 662 -7.01 2.06 -17.27
C HIS A 662 -7.28 1.53 -18.69
N GLY A 663 -6.33 1.78 -19.59
CA GLY A 663 -6.42 1.37 -21.00
C GLY A 663 -7.28 2.28 -21.90
N TYR A 664 -7.95 3.29 -21.34
CA TYR A 664 -8.79 4.24 -22.09
C TYR A 664 -8.30 5.70 -22.06
N GLY A 665 -7.26 6.01 -21.28
CA GLY A 665 -6.63 7.33 -21.21
C GLY A 665 -5.74 7.46 -19.98
N GLU A 666 -5.35 8.69 -19.67
CA GLU A 666 -4.57 9.05 -18.48
C GLU A 666 -5.47 9.25 -17.24
N GLN A 667 -4.85 9.30 -16.06
CA GLN A 667 -5.51 9.45 -14.76
C GLN A 667 -5.11 10.76 -14.05
N PRO A 668 -5.33 11.96 -14.64
CA PRO A 668 -5.03 13.23 -13.95
C PRO A 668 -5.84 13.38 -12.66
N LEU A 669 -5.14 13.67 -11.57
CA LEU A 669 -5.71 13.93 -10.25
C LEU A 669 -5.40 15.36 -9.81
N TYR A 670 -6.44 16.17 -9.67
CA TYR A 670 -6.33 17.54 -9.17
C TYR A 670 -6.29 17.52 -7.65
N ARG A 671 -5.37 18.29 -7.05
CA ARG A 671 -5.29 18.48 -5.61
C ARG A 671 -6.12 19.70 -5.21
N VAL A 672 -7.22 19.46 -4.52
CA VAL A 672 -8.11 20.50 -3.98
C VAL A 672 -7.82 20.67 -2.50
N THR A 673 -7.39 21.87 -2.12
CA THR A 673 -6.99 22.21 -0.76
C THR A 673 -7.85 23.37 -0.25
N ALA A 674 -8.37 23.22 0.96
CA ALA A 674 -9.03 24.30 1.69
C ALA A 674 -8.24 24.60 2.97
N THR A 675 -8.03 25.88 3.25
CA THR A 675 -7.34 26.36 4.45
C THR A 675 -8.25 27.33 5.19
N VAL A 676 -8.67 26.98 6.42
CA VAL A 676 -9.41 27.89 7.29
C VAL A 676 -8.45 28.76 8.08
N SER A 677 -8.73 30.06 8.14
CA SER A 677 -7.91 31.05 8.84
C SER A 677 -8.74 31.99 9.71
N ALA A 678 -8.07 32.57 10.71
CA ALA A 678 -8.58 33.63 11.56
C ALA A 678 -7.49 34.71 11.72
N ASP A 679 -7.84 35.97 11.46
CA ASP A 679 -6.93 37.12 11.62
C ASP A 679 -5.54 36.89 10.96
N ASP A 680 -5.57 36.35 9.74
CA ASP A 680 -4.41 35.99 8.90
C ASP A 680 -3.50 34.85 9.44
N VAL A 681 -4.01 34.02 10.37
CA VAL A 681 -3.37 32.78 10.84
C VAL A 681 -4.14 31.56 10.32
N ASP A 682 -3.43 30.64 9.67
CA ASP A 682 -3.99 29.36 9.22
C ASP A 682 -4.21 28.43 10.41
N LEU A 683 -5.45 27.97 10.60
CA LEU A 683 -5.86 27.15 11.75
C LEU A 683 -5.92 25.66 11.41
N HIS A 684 -6.41 25.32 10.21
CA HIS A 684 -6.45 23.94 9.72
C HIS A 684 -6.51 23.94 8.19
N GLN A 685 -5.93 22.91 7.60
CA GLN A 685 -5.94 22.66 6.16
C GLN A 685 -6.44 21.24 5.89
N ALA A 686 -7.35 21.11 4.94
CA ALA A 686 -7.81 19.83 4.43
C ALA A 686 -7.53 19.73 2.93
N THR A 687 -7.10 18.56 2.48
CA THR A 687 -6.81 18.29 1.06
C THR A 687 -7.55 17.05 0.58
N ARG A 688 -8.03 17.08 -0.66
CA ARG A 688 -8.63 15.96 -1.39
C ARG A 688 -8.04 15.90 -2.81
N ARG A 689 -7.92 14.70 -3.37
CA ARG A 689 -7.58 14.49 -4.78
C ARG A 689 -8.84 14.15 -5.57
N THR A 690 -9.03 14.73 -6.74
CA THR A 690 -10.19 14.37 -7.57
C THR A 690 -9.86 14.43 -9.06
N GLY A 691 -10.41 13.50 -9.82
CA GLY A 691 -10.32 13.47 -11.27
C GLY A 691 -11.63 13.96 -11.89
N PHE A 692 -11.57 14.94 -12.79
CA PHE A 692 -12.76 15.39 -13.51
C PHE A 692 -13.12 14.37 -14.59
N ARG A 693 -14.31 13.78 -14.50
CA ARG A 693 -14.84 12.86 -15.52
C ARG A 693 -16.37 12.94 -15.59
N ARG A 694 -16.93 12.60 -16.75
CA ARG A 694 -18.36 12.26 -16.87
C ARG A 694 -18.48 10.75 -16.85
N GLY A 695 -19.20 10.20 -15.88
CA GLY A 695 -19.42 8.76 -15.72
C GLY A 695 -20.91 8.47 -15.77
N GLU A 696 -21.31 7.51 -16.58
CA GLU A 696 -22.70 7.19 -16.85
C GLU A 696 -22.89 5.67 -16.79
N LEU A 697 -23.94 5.21 -16.10
CA LEU A 697 -24.45 3.84 -16.22
C LEU A 697 -25.54 3.85 -17.29
N ILE A 698 -25.31 3.15 -18.39
CA ILE A 698 -26.24 3.10 -19.52
C ILE A 698 -27.19 1.92 -19.36
N GLN A 699 -28.48 2.23 -19.21
CA GLN A 699 -29.57 1.28 -19.08
C GLN A 699 -30.73 1.63 -20.02
N GLU A 700 -30.46 1.55 -21.31
CA GLU A 700 -31.42 1.85 -22.38
C GLU A 700 -32.09 0.58 -22.90
N PRO A 701 -33.40 0.61 -23.22
CA PRO A 701 -34.06 -0.49 -23.91
C PRO A 701 -33.44 -0.79 -25.27
N ASP A 702 -33.29 -2.07 -25.59
CA ASP A 702 -32.79 -2.56 -26.88
C ASP A 702 -33.51 -3.86 -27.30
N SER A 703 -33.02 -4.53 -28.35
CA SER A 703 -33.63 -5.76 -28.87
C SER A 703 -33.52 -6.98 -27.94
N ILE A 704 -32.70 -6.91 -26.90
CA ILE A 704 -32.48 -8.01 -25.94
C ILE A 704 -33.29 -7.74 -24.66
N GLY A 705 -33.31 -6.50 -24.20
CA GLY A 705 -34.01 -6.06 -22.99
C GLY A 705 -33.62 -4.64 -22.64
N LYS A 706 -32.88 -4.44 -21.54
CA LYS A 706 -32.31 -3.15 -21.13
C LYS A 706 -30.80 -3.30 -20.93
N SER A 707 -30.01 -2.47 -21.59
CA SER A 707 -28.54 -2.51 -21.48
C SER A 707 -28.03 -2.30 -20.05
N PHE A 708 -26.78 -2.68 -19.82
CA PHE A 708 -26.08 -2.42 -18.57
C PHE A 708 -24.57 -2.34 -18.86
N TYR A 709 -24.05 -1.12 -19.02
CA TYR A 709 -22.62 -0.86 -19.19
C TYR A 709 -22.27 0.56 -18.77
N PHE A 710 -20.97 0.86 -18.64
CA PHE A 710 -20.50 2.17 -18.24
C PHE A 710 -19.96 2.97 -19.42
N ARG A 711 -20.24 4.26 -19.44
CA ARG A 711 -19.67 5.23 -20.38
C ARG A 711 -18.89 6.28 -19.60
N VAL A 712 -17.61 6.46 -19.93
CA VAL A 712 -16.74 7.44 -19.30
C VAL A 712 -16.24 8.43 -20.35
N ASN A 713 -16.52 9.72 -20.17
CA ASN A 713 -16.14 10.79 -21.09
C ASN A 713 -16.57 10.52 -22.56
N GLY A 714 -17.75 9.91 -22.75
CA GLY A 714 -18.27 9.55 -24.07
C GLY A 714 -17.76 8.21 -24.63
N VAL A 715 -16.95 7.47 -23.88
CA VAL A 715 -16.39 6.17 -24.30
C VAL A 715 -17.05 5.03 -23.54
N ASP A 716 -17.65 4.08 -24.25
CA ASP A 716 -18.20 2.85 -23.66
C ASP A 716 -17.06 1.94 -23.15
N VAL A 717 -17.21 1.39 -21.96
CA VAL A 717 -16.17 0.57 -21.30
C VAL A 717 -16.70 -0.84 -21.06
N PHE A 718 -16.03 -1.85 -21.63
CA PHE A 718 -16.24 -3.23 -21.21
C PHE A 718 -15.53 -3.47 -19.88
N CYS A 719 -16.30 -3.78 -18.85
CA CYS A 719 -15.77 -3.93 -17.50
C CYS A 719 -15.37 -5.39 -17.23
N GLY A 720 -14.17 -5.77 -17.68
CA GLY A 720 -13.54 -7.02 -17.28
C GLY A 720 -12.79 -6.84 -15.97
N GLY A 721 -13.08 -7.66 -14.95
CA GLY A 721 -12.59 -7.41 -13.61
C GLY A 721 -12.84 -8.53 -12.61
N SER A 722 -12.77 -8.23 -11.32
CA SER A 722 -12.98 -9.20 -10.23
C SER A 722 -13.74 -8.57 -9.06
N ASP A 723 -14.38 -9.41 -8.26
CA ASP A 723 -14.84 -9.06 -6.92
C ASP A 723 -13.69 -9.07 -5.91
N TRP A 724 -13.75 -8.14 -4.96
CA TRP A 724 -12.81 -7.92 -3.88
C TRP A 724 -13.47 -8.22 -2.55
N ILE A 725 -12.79 -9.06 -1.77
CA ILE A 725 -13.09 -9.33 -0.37
C ILE A 725 -11.97 -8.74 0.52
N PRO A 726 -12.15 -8.62 1.85
CA PRO A 726 -11.06 -8.17 2.72
C PRO A 726 -9.78 -8.99 2.54
N ALA A 727 -8.63 -8.32 2.43
CA ALA A 727 -7.33 -8.96 2.15
C ALA A 727 -6.68 -9.68 3.37
N ASP A 728 -7.35 -9.69 4.51
CA ASP A 728 -6.97 -10.40 5.73
C ASP A 728 -8.18 -10.52 6.67
N SER A 729 -8.28 -11.62 7.43
CA SER A 729 -9.24 -11.75 8.54
C SER A 729 -8.94 -10.77 9.69
N PHE A 730 -7.73 -10.24 9.74
CA PHE A 730 -7.30 -9.19 10.66
C PHE A 730 -6.84 -7.96 9.87
N THR A 731 -7.81 -7.16 9.41
CA THR A 731 -7.59 -6.01 8.54
C THR A 731 -6.53 -4.99 9.02
N PRO A 732 -6.26 -4.77 10.33
CA PRO A 732 -5.14 -3.92 10.76
C PRO A 732 -3.75 -4.39 10.29
N ARG A 733 -3.60 -5.64 9.83
CA ARG A 733 -2.35 -6.15 9.23
C ARG A 733 -2.14 -5.72 7.77
N VAL A 734 -3.16 -5.19 7.11
CA VAL A 734 -3.08 -4.85 5.68
C VAL A 734 -2.44 -3.47 5.52
N THR A 735 -1.25 -3.44 4.91
CA THR A 735 -0.49 -2.21 4.67
C THR A 735 -0.83 -1.61 3.30
N GLU A 736 -0.53 -0.31 3.12
CA GLU A 736 -0.57 0.34 1.80
C GLU A 736 0.18 -0.47 0.73
N ALA A 737 1.38 -0.97 1.04
CA ALA A 737 2.16 -1.78 0.11
C ALA A 737 1.43 -3.07 -0.29
N LYS A 738 0.69 -3.69 0.63
CA LYS A 738 -0.12 -4.89 0.35
C LYS A 738 -1.28 -4.53 -0.59
N TYR A 739 -2.02 -3.43 -0.32
CA TYR A 739 -3.07 -2.94 -1.21
C TYR A 739 -2.55 -2.59 -2.60
N ARG A 740 -1.46 -1.83 -2.69
CA ARG A 740 -0.86 -1.43 -3.96
C ARG A 740 -0.46 -2.64 -4.79
N LYS A 741 0.19 -3.63 -4.19
CA LYS A 741 0.57 -4.85 -4.88
C LYS A 741 -0.65 -5.64 -5.40
N TRP A 742 -1.76 -5.66 -4.66
CA TRP A 742 -3.01 -6.29 -5.12
C TRP A 742 -3.58 -5.59 -6.36
N LEU A 743 -3.70 -4.26 -6.31
CA LEU A 743 -4.30 -3.45 -7.37
C LEU A 743 -3.39 -3.34 -8.61
N GLU A 744 -2.07 -3.25 -8.43
CA GLU A 744 -1.11 -3.35 -9.54
C GLU A 744 -1.19 -4.72 -10.22
N MET A 745 -1.33 -5.80 -9.44
CA MET A 745 -1.49 -7.14 -10.01
C MET A 745 -2.78 -7.27 -10.82
N MET A 746 -3.87 -6.67 -10.37
CA MET A 746 -5.11 -6.59 -11.12
C MET A 746 -4.92 -5.86 -12.47
N VAL A 747 -4.27 -4.69 -12.45
CA VAL A 747 -3.98 -3.89 -13.65
C VAL A 747 -3.04 -4.61 -14.62
N ASP A 748 -2.02 -5.29 -14.10
CA ASP A 748 -1.14 -6.18 -14.88
C ASP A 748 -1.92 -7.31 -15.58
N GLY A 749 -3.08 -7.68 -15.02
CA GLY A 749 -4.05 -8.63 -15.56
C GLY A 749 -5.01 -8.02 -16.61
N TYR A 750 -4.83 -6.76 -17.00
CA TYR A 750 -5.73 -6.00 -17.88
C TYR A 750 -7.18 -5.89 -17.37
N GLN A 751 -7.36 -6.02 -16.06
CA GLN A 751 -8.64 -5.78 -15.43
C GLN A 751 -8.85 -4.28 -15.22
N ILE A 752 -10.09 -3.82 -15.33
CA ILE A 752 -10.44 -2.39 -15.33
C ILE A 752 -11.41 -2.04 -14.21
N MET A 753 -12.16 -3.01 -13.67
CA MET A 753 -13.16 -2.79 -12.62
C MET A 753 -12.99 -3.75 -11.46
N ILE A 754 -13.07 -3.24 -10.24
CA ILE A 754 -13.08 -4.03 -9.00
C ILE A 754 -14.39 -3.77 -8.26
N ARG A 755 -15.06 -4.83 -7.83
CA ARG A 755 -16.27 -4.72 -7.00
C ARG A 755 -15.92 -4.99 -5.55
N ILE A 756 -16.06 -3.99 -4.68
CA ILE A 756 -15.92 -4.16 -3.24
C ILE A 756 -17.21 -4.78 -2.73
N TRP A 757 -17.15 -6.07 -2.43
CA TRP A 757 -18.31 -6.89 -2.11
C TRP A 757 -18.93 -6.58 -0.73
N GLY A 758 -20.26 -6.61 -0.67
CA GLY A 758 -21.05 -6.09 0.46
C GLY A 758 -20.97 -6.83 1.81
N GLY A 759 -20.41 -8.03 1.92
CA GLY A 759 -20.21 -8.64 3.25
C GLY A 759 -18.84 -8.36 3.88
N GLY A 760 -18.00 -7.54 3.23
CA GLY A 760 -16.68 -7.15 3.68
C GLY A 760 -16.68 -5.90 4.57
N ILE A 761 -15.81 -4.94 4.22
CA ILE A 761 -15.68 -3.64 4.88
C ILE A 761 -15.72 -2.50 3.83
N TRP A 762 -16.07 -1.30 4.28
CA TRP A 762 -15.67 -0.09 3.57
C TRP A 762 -14.15 0.03 3.67
N GLU A 763 -13.43 -0.14 2.57
CA GLU A 763 -11.97 -0.20 2.59
C GLU A 763 -11.32 1.09 3.11
N GLU A 764 -10.03 0.97 3.42
CA GLU A 764 -9.19 2.12 3.81
C GLU A 764 -9.07 3.13 2.66
N ASP A 765 -8.93 4.42 2.97
CA ASP A 765 -8.83 5.50 1.96
C ASP A 765 -7.75 5.21 0.91
N ILE A 766 -6.64 4.61 1.35
CA ILE A 766 -5.52 4.25 0.49
C ILE A 766 -5.89 3.28 -0.65
N PHE A 767 -6.89 2.41 -0.45
CA PHE A 767 -7.37 1.51 -1.50
C PHE A 767 -7.94 2.31 -2.68
N TYR A 768 -8.82 3.26 -2.38
CA TYR A 768 -9.49 4.09 -3.39
C TYR A 768 -8.51 5.09 -4.03
N ASP A 769 -7.59 5.63 -3.24
CA ASP A 769 -6.48 6.45 -3.73
C ASP A 769 -5.63 5.71 -4.78
N ILE A 770 -5.31 4.43 -4.54
CA ILE A 770 -4.57 3.62 -5.51
C ILE A 770 -5.44 3.33 -6.74
N CYS A 771 -6.74 3.05 -6.57
CA CYS A 771 -7.66 2.88 -7.71
C CYS A 771 -7.74 4.14 -8.58
N ASP A 772 -7.78 5.32 -7.97
CA ASP A 772 -7.76 6.60 -8.67
C ASP A 772 -6.47 6.80 -9.47
N GLU A 773 -5.31 6.46 -8.87
CA GLU A 773 -4.00 6.56 -9.51
C GLU A 773 -3.85 5.59 -10.68
N LEU A 774 -4.34 4.36 -10.53
CA LEU A 774 -4.16 3.28 -11.50
C LEU A 774 -5.26 3.26 -12.58
N GLY A 775 -6.34 4.00 -12.39
CA GLY A 775 -7.47 4.01 -13.33
C GLY A 775 -8.43 2.83 -13.16
N VAL A 776 -8.48 2.23 -11.97
CA VAL A 776 -9.38 1.11 -11.68
C VAL A 776 -10.77 1.66 -11.30
N LEU A 777 -11.80 1.26 -12.02
CA LEU A 777 -13.19 1.58 -11.67
C LEU A 777 -13.61 0.78 -10.45
N VAL A 778 -14.29 1.43 -9.51
CA VAL A 778 -14.80 0.80 -8.29
C VAL A 778 -16.32 0.71 -8.35
N TRP A 779 -16.82 -0.52 -8.24
CA TRP A 779 -18.19 -0.81 -7.87
C TRP A 779 -18.23 -0.97 -6.36
N GLN A 780 -18.91 -0.07 -5.65
CA GLN A 780 -18.95 -0.08 -4.19
C GLN A 780 -20.30 -0.60 -3.68
N ASP A 781 -20.32 -1.81 -3.14
CA ASP A 781 -21.49 -2.25 -2.38
C ASP A 781 -21.57 -1.49 -1.04
N PHE A 782 -22.77 -1.31 -0.50
CA PHE A 782 -22.94 -1.06 0.93
C PHE A 782 -22.73 -2.36 1.69
N MET A 783 -22.38 -2.28 2.98
CA MET A 783 -21.94 -3.45 3.76
C MET A 783 -23.12 -4.34 4.21
N PHE A 784 -23.88 -4.86 3.25
CA PHE A 784 -24.95 -5.84 3.38
C PHE A 784 -24.69 -6.99 2.42
N GLY A 785 -24.80 -8.24 2.90
CA GLY A 785 -24.57 -9.41 2.06
C GLY A 785 -25.40 -10.63 2.45
N CYS A 786 -26.05 -11.22 1.46
CA CYS A 786 -26.79 -12.47 1.46
C CYS A 786 -27.75 -12.61 2.65
N GLY A 787 -28.60 -11.62 2.94
CA GLY A 787 -29.55 -11.73 4.04
C GLY A 787 -30.75 -10.81 3.98
N ASN A 788 -31.81 -11.19 4.69
CA ASN A 788 -32.94 -10.32 4.96
C ASN A 788 -32.65 -9.45 6.19
N TYR A 789 -32.11 -8.25 5.97
CA TYR A 789 -31.76 -7.35 7.07
C TYR A 789 -33.01 -6.70 7.71
N PRO A 790 -33.03 -6.48 9.03
CA PRO A 790 -34.14 -5.82 9.70
C PRO A 790 -34.12 -4.31 9.44
N ALA A 791 -35.30 -3.67 9.52
CA ALA A 791 -35.44 -2.23 9.34
C ALA A 791 -36.22 -1.53 10.48
N PHE A 792 -36.06 -2.00 11.71
CA PHE A 792 -36.61 -1.29 12.88
C PHE A 792 -35.96 0.11 13.06
N PRO A 793 -36.62 1.07 13.73
CA PRO A 793 -36.18 2.46 13.74
C PRO A 793 -34.72 2.70 14.16
N GLU A 794 -34.24 1.96 15.16
CA GLU A 794 -32.89 2.11 15.70
C GLU A 794 -31.80 1.70 14.69
N ILE A 795 -31.94 0.52 14.06
CA ILE A 795 -30.95 0.07 13.06
C ILE A 795 -30.99 0.94 11.80
N ARG A 796 -32.17 1.42 11.37
CA ARG A 796 -32.27 2.35 10.23
C ARG A 796 -31.50 3.64 10.48
N LYS A 797 -31.58 4.20 11.69
CA LYS A 797 -30.83 5.41 12.05
C LYS A 797 -29.32 5.15 12.06
N SER A 798 -28.88 3.99 12.57
CA SER A 798 -27.47 3.60 12.55
C SER A 798 -26.96 3.43 11.10
N ILE A 799 -27.74 2.75 10.24
CA ILE A 799 -27.43 2.59 8.81
C ILE A 799 -27.37 3.94 8.10
N GLU A 800 -28.32 4.86 8.33
CA GLU A 800 -28.29 6.19 7.71
C GLU A 800 -27.02 6.98 8.07
N ALA A 801 -26.56 6.88 9.31
CA ALA A 801 -25.31 7.48 9.76
C ALA A 801 -24.08 6.83 9.12
N GLU A 802 -24.04 5.49 9.04
CA GLU A 802 -23.00 4.73 8.32
C GLU A 802 -22.91 5.14 6.85
N CYS A 803 -24.06 5.16 6.16
CA CYS A 803 -24.17 5.54 4.75
C CYS A 803 -23.66 6.97 4.54
N THR A 804 -24.11 7.91 5.38
CA THR A 804 -23.71 9.31 5.28
C THR A 804 -22.22 9.49 5.49
N ALA A 805 -21.64 8.83 6.51
CA ALA A 805 -20.22 8.92 6.82
C ALA A 805 -19.35 8.39 5.69
N ASN A 806 -19.63 7.18 5.19
CA ASN A 806 -18.78 6.53 4.20
C ASN A 806 -18.95 7.11 2.79
N VAL A 807 -20.16 7.43 2.35
CA VAL A 807 -20.34 8.09 1.04
C VAL A 807 -19.72 9.48 1.06
N SER A 808 -19.83 10.23 2.16
CA SER A 808 -19.16 11.54 2.27
C SER A 808 -17.64 11.43 2.26
N ARG A 809 -17.07 10.41 2.93
CA ARG A 809 -15.64 10.11 2.88
C ARG A 809 -15.18 9.83 1.46
N LEU A 810 -15.93 9.02 0.71
CA LEU A 810 -15.50 8.43 -0.55
C LEU A 810 -15.88 9.19 -1.82
N ARG A 811 -16.90 10.07 -1.79
CA ARG A 811 -17.47 10.74 -2.98
C ARG A 811 -16.50 11.54 -3.86
N HIS A 812 -15.30 11.83 -3.38
CA HIS A 812 -14.30 12.61 -4.11
C HIS A 812 -13.45 11.76 -5.08
N HIS A 813 -13.45 10.42 -4.88
CA HIS A 813 -12.71 9.47 -5.68
C HIS A 813 -13.34 9.29 -7.07
N PRO A 814 -12.66 9.67 -8.17
CA PRO A 814 -13.15 9.41 -9.52
C PRO A 814 -13.30 7.93 -9.85
N SER A 815 -12.56 7.03 -9.20
CA SER A 815 -12.65 5.59 -9.42
C SER A 815 -14.06 5.03 -9.18
N ILE A 816 -14.79 5.52 -8.17
CA ILE A 816 -16.13 5.03 -7.84
C ILE A 816 -17.11 5.41 -8.95
N ILE A 817 -17.60 4.42 -9.69
CA ILE A 817 -18.50 4.61 -10.85
C ILE A 817 -19.93 4.15 -10.56
N ILE A 818 -20.15 3.38 -9.49
CA ILE A 818 -21.46 2.91 -9.06
C ILE A 818 -21.45 2.57 -7.57
N TYR A 819 -22.58 2.82 -6.91
CA TYR A 819 -22.89 2.28 -5.59
C TYR A 819 -24.00 1.22 -5.69
N ALA A 820 -23.88 0.09 -4.99
CA ALA A 820 -24.92 -0.93 -4.92
C ALA A 820 -25.39 -1.17 -3.48
N GLY A 821 -26.69 -1.33 -3.25
CA GLY A 821 -27.26 -1.37 -1.88
C GLY A 821 -26.90 -2.61 -1.06
N ASN A 822 -26.61 -3.73 -1.70
CA ASN A 822 -26.27 -5.01 -1.06
C ASN A 822 -25.70 -6.01 -2.07
N ASN A 823 -25.18 -7.12 -1.54
CA ASN A 823 -24.91 -8.34 -2.27
C ASN A 823 -26.04 -9.38 -2.05
N GLU A 824 -26.67 -9.85 -3.13
CA GLU A 824 -27.61 -10.99 -3.18
C GLU A 824 -28.83 -10.95 -2.25
N ASP A 825 -29.18 -9.84 -1.61
CA ASP A 825 -30.31 -9.82 -0.69
C ASP A 825 -31.65 -9.98 -1.43
N TYR A 826 -31.72 -9.54 -2.69
CA TYR A 826 -32.86 -9.84 -3.57
C TYR A 826 -32.90 -11.32 -4.01
N GLN A 827 -31.76 -11.99 -4.14
CA GLN A 827 -31.72 -13.45 -4.35
C GLN A 827 -32.16 -14.22 -3.11
N VAL A 828 -31.83 -13.73 -1.91
CA VAL A 828 -32.39 -14.25 -0.65
C VAL A 828 -33.90 -14.05 -0.62
N GLN A 829 -34.38 -12.85 -0.94
CA GLN A 829 -35.82 -12.57 -1.06
C GLN A 829 -36.52 -13.59 -1.96
N GLU A 830 -35.96 -13.86 -3.15
CA GLU A 830 -36.50 -14.83 -4.11
C GLU A 830 -36.45 -16.27 -3.60
N SER A 831 -35.31 -16.69 -3.03
CA SER A 831 -35.08 -18.08 -2.60
C SER A 831 -35.94 -18.48 -1.41
N PHE A 832 -36.25 -17.53 -0.53
CA PHE A 832 -37.10 -17.76 0.64
C PHE A 832 -38.56 -17.30 0.42
N GLY A 833 -38.88 -16.76 -0.75
CA GLY A 833 -40.25 -16.38 -1.12
C GLY A 833 -40.80 -15.21 -0.29
N LEU A 834 -39.95 -14.27 0.12
CA LEU A 834 -40.37 -13.10 0.89
C LEU A 834 -41.18 -12.13 0.00
N THR A 835 -42.03 -11.31 0.59
CA THR A 835 -42.94 -10.41 -0.13
C THR A 835 -42.18 -9.28 -0.81
N TYR A 836 -42.24 -9.27 -2.15
CA TYR A 836 -41.71 -8.18 -2.98
C TYR A 836 -42.69 -7.85 -4.10
N ASP A 837 -43.25 -6.64 -4.05
CA ASP A 837 -44.07 -6.06 -5.12
C ASP A 837 -43.33 -4.85 -5.69
N TYR A 838 -42.75 -5.00 -6.88
CA TYR A 838 -42.02 -3.92 -7.52
C TYR A 838 -42.90 -2.69 -7.80
N GLU A 839 -44.20 -2.87 -8.08
CA GLU A 839 -45.11 -1.75 -8.38
C GLU A 839 -45.47 -0.94 -7.13
N ASP A 840 -45.34 -1.54 -5.95
CA ASP A 840 -45.47 -0.81 -4.69
C ASP A 840 -44.26 0.12 -4.48
N LYS A 841 -44.49 1.42 -4.64
CA LYS A 841 -43.48 2.47 -4.48
C LYS A 841 -43.57 3.24 -3.15
N ASP A 842 -44.37 2.78 -2.18
CA ASP A 842 -44.49 3.41 -0.86
C ASP A 842 -43.48 2.81 0.14
N PRO A 843 -42.42 3.53 0.56
CA PRO A 843 -41.45 2.97 1.49
C PRO A 843 -42.06 2.53 2.83
N GLU A 844 -43.13 3.18 3.28
CA GLU A 844 -43.75 2.87 4.57
C GLU A 844 -44.64 1.61 4.52
N SER A 845 -45.04 1.14 3.33
CA SER A 845 -45.66 -0.17 3.17
C SER A 845 -44.63 -1.29 3.27
N TRP A 846 -43.42 -1.10 2.72
CA TRP A 846 -42.36 -2.11 2.71
C TRP A 846 -41.89 -2.48 4.12
N LEU A 847 -41.91 -1.53 5.06
CA LEU A 847 -41.59 -1.79 6.48
C LEU A 847 -42.56 -2.78 7.16
N LYS A 848 -43.72 -3.06 6.54
CA LYS A 848 -44.76 -3.95 7.06
C LYS A 848 -44.74 -5.33 6.39
N THR A 849 -43.82 -5.57 5.46
CA THR A 849 -43.65 -6.87 4.82
C THR A 849 -42.63 -7.72 5.60
N ASP A 850 -42.47 -8.97 5.19
CA ASP A 850 -41.42 -9.88 5.64
C ASP A 850 -40.08 -9.65 4.93
N PHE A 851 -39.97 -8.64 4.04
CA PHE A 851 -38.72 -8.14 3.45
C PHE A 851 -38.53 -6.63 3.70
N PRO A 852 -38.43 -6.20 4.96
CA PRO A 852 -38.30 -4.78 5.30
C PRO A 852 -36.95 -4.18 4.86
N ALA A 853 -35.96 -5.03 4.56
CA ALA A 853 -34.65 -4.65 4.03
C ALA A 853 -34.74 -3.77 2.77
N ARG A 854 -35.77 -3.97 1.95
CA ARG A 854 -36.08 -3.12 0.78
C ARG A 854 -36.07 -1.62 1.11
N TYR A 855 -36.51 -1.24 2.30
CA TYR A 855 -36.48 0.16 2.75
C TYR A 855 -35.07 0.74 2.74
N ILE A 856 -34.09 -0.04 3.18
CA ILE A 856 -32.70 0.36 3.24
C ILE A 856 -32.18 0.58 1.81
N TYR A 857 -32.54 -0.33 0.90
CA TYR A 857 -31.99 -0.39 -0.45
C TYR A 857 -32.64 0.61 -1.40
N GLU A 858 -33.97 0.72 -1.45
CA GLU A 858 -34.66 1.52 -2.47
C GLU A 858 -34.96 2.96 -2.05
N LYS A 859 -34.87 3.30 -0.74
CA LYS A 859 -35.03 4.70 -0.27
C LYS A 859 -33.76 5.56 -0.41
N ALA A 860 -32.63 4.93 -0.77
CA ALA A 860 -31.31 5.45 -1.10
C ALA A 860 -30.94 6.89 -0.63
N ILE A 861 -30.01 6.99 0.33
CA ILE A 861 -29.39 8.26 0.80
C ILE A 861 -28.31 8.78 -0.16
N VAL A 862 -27.80 7.94 -1.07
CA VAL A 862 -26.66 8.24 -1.95
C VAL A 862 -26.86 9.51 -2.77
N ALA A 863 -28.06 9.73 -3.31
CA ALA A 863 -28.34 10.90 -4.15
C ALA A 863 -28.06 12.25 -3.45
N ALA A 864 -28.17 12.32 -2.13
CA ALA A 864 -27.86 13.53 -1.37
C ALA A 864 -26.35 13.77 -1.21
N GLN A 865 -25.57 12.68 -1.12
CA GLN A 865 -24.13 12.72 -0.81
C GLN A 865 -23.24 12.66 -2.05
N SER A 866 -23.66 11.93 -3.09
CA SER A 866 -22.91 11.71 -4.33
C SER A 866 -23.86 11.69 -5.55
N PRO A 867 -24.51 12.82 -5.88
CA PRO A 867 -25.57 12.89 -6.90
C PRO A 867 -25.13 12.52 -8.32
N HIS A 868 -23.83 12.47 -8.59
CA HIS A 868 -23.26 12.21 -9.91
C HIS A 868 -22.87 10.74 -10.13
N VAL A 869 -23.00 9.89 -9.11
CA VAL A 869 -22.70 8.45 -9.20
C VAL A 869 -24.02 7.68 -9.17
N PRO A 870 -24.28 6.79 -10.15
CA PRO A 870 -25.48 5.98 -10.17
C PRO A 870 -25.56 5.06 -8.96
N TYR A 871 -26.79 4.78 -8.53
CA TYR A 871 -27.09 3.86 -7.44
C TYR A 871 -27.91 2.68 -7.96
N HIS A 872 -27.54 1.47 -7.53
CA HIS A 872 -28.16 0.22 -7.87
C HIS A 872 -28.75 -0.44 -6.61
N PRO A 873 -30.03 -0.85 -6.57
CA PRO A 873 -30.63 -1.34 -5.31
C PRO A 873 -29.93 -2.56 -4.68
N GLY A 874 -29.35 -3.46 -5.47
CA GLY A 874 -28.57 -4.59 -4.99
C GLY A 874 -27.91 -5.30 -6.16
N SER A 875 -26.89 -6.10 -5.94
CA SER A 875 -26.20 -6.89 -6.96
C SER A 875 -26.46 -8.36 -6.66
N PRO A 876 -27.24 -9.11 -7.47
CA PRO A 876 -27.89 -8.69 -8.72
C PRO A 876 -29.27 -8.03 -8.53
N TRP A 877 -29.67 -7.15 -9.45
CA TRP A 877 -31.02 -6.56 -9.49
C TRP A 877 -31.49 -6.12 -10.89
N GLY A 878 -32.76 -6.39 -11.23
CA GLY A 878 -33.29 -6.23 -12.59
C GLY A 878 -34.70 -5.61 -12.70
N ASP A 879 -34.94 -4.42 -12.14
CA ASP A 879 -36.22 -3.69 -12.27
C ASP A 879 -37.46 -4.51 -11.84
N GLY A 880 -37.36 -5.26 -10.75
CA GLY A 880 -38.47 -6.08 -10.26
C GLY A 880 -38.65 -7.43 -10.95
N LEU A 881 -37.86 -7.71 -12.00
CA LEU A 881 -37.75 -9.05 -12.57
C LEU A 881 -36.85 -9.92 -11.69
N LYS A 882 -36.96 -11.24 -11.88
CA LYS A 882 -36.10 -12.19 -11.17
C LYS A 882 -34.63 -11.86 -11.42
N THR A 883 -33.82 -11.93 -10.38
CA THR A 883 -32.38 -11.63 -10.40
C THR A 883 -31.57 -12.49 -11.40
N SER A 884 -32.08 -13.66 -11.77
CA SER A 884 -31.51 -14.54 -12.80
C SER A 884 -31.95 -14.20 -14.22
N ASN A 885 -32.67 -13.10 -14.43
CA ASN A 885 -33.11 -12.68 -15.75
C ASN A 885 -31.93 -12.12 -16.56
N PRO A 886 -31.59 -12.70 -17.72
CA PRO A 886 -30.41 -12.29 -18.47
C PRO A 886 -30.59 -10.96 -19.25
N THR A 887 -31.80 -10.40 -19.31
CA THR A 887 -32.12 -9.29 -20.23
C THR A 887 -32.07 -7.90 -19.60
N VAL A 888 -31.97 -7.80 -18.27
CA VAL A 888 -31.97 -6.54 -17.52
C VAL A 888 -31.02 -6.61 -16.33
N GLY A 889 -30.40 -5.48 -15.98
CA GLY A 889 -29.59 -5.40 -14.78
C GLY A 889 -28.27 -6.16 -14.88
N ASP A 890 -27.65 -6.40 -13.74
CA ASP A 890 -26.53 -7.30 -13.57
C ASP A 890 -27.02 -8.69 -13.11
N MET A 891 -26.14 -9.68 -13.14
CA MET A 891 -26.45 -11.07 -12.79
C MET A 891 -25.26 -11.76 -12.14
N HIS A 892 -25.57 -12.57 -11.12
CA HIS A 892 -24.63 -13.52 -10.52
C HIS A 892 -24.82 -14.88 -11.19
N GLN A 893 -23.90 -15.25 -12.08
CA GLN A 893 -24.01 -16.46 -12.90
C GLN A 893 -23.39 -17.68 -12.21
N TRP A 894 -24.11 -18.19 -11.23
CA TRP A 894 -23.69 -19.32 -10.40
C TRP A 894 -24.17 -20.70 -10.88
N ASN A 895 -24.77 -20.83 -12.07
CA ASN A 895 -25.15 -22.13 -12.61
C ASN A 895 -23.94 -23.01 -12.96
N VAL A 896 -22.78 -22.41 -13.23
CA VAL A 896 -21.51 -23.11 -13.08
C VAL A 896 -21.12 -23.05 -11.59
N TRP A 897 -20.65 -24.17 -11.04
CA TRP A 897 -20.34 -24.37 -9.63
C TRP A 897 -21.54 -24.61 -8.69
N HIS A 898 -22.41 -23.63 -8.39
CA HIS A 898 -23.45 -23.79 -7.37
C HIS A 898 -24.77 -24.37 -7.90
N GLY A 899 -25.42 -23.66 -8.84
CA GLY A 899 -26.80 -23.84 -9.28
C GLY A 899 -27.06 -25.15 -10.01
N THR A 900 -27.35 -25.11 -11.31
CA THR A 900 -27.59 -26.34 -12.08
C THR A 900 -26.32 -27.16 -12.39
N GLN A 901 -25.15 -26.65 -11.99
CA GLN A 901 -23.82 -27.26 -12.21
C GLN A 901 -23.56 -27.52 -13.71
N GLU A 902 -23.86 -26.51 -14.53
CA GLU A 902 -23.63 -26.55 -15.96
C GLU A 902 -22.15 -26.77 -16.31
N LYS A 903 -21.94 -27.31 -17.50
CA LYS A 903 -20.62 -27.52 -18.08
C LYS A 903 -19.94 -26.20 -18.39
N TYR A 904 -18.68 -26.05 -18.00
CA TYR A 904 -17.96 -24.79 -18.20
C TYR A 904 -17.78 -24.44 -19.70
N GLN A 905 -17.88 -25.40 -20.62
CA GLN A 905 -17.71 -25.15 -22.05
C GLN A 905 -18.79 -24.25 -22.66
N ILE A 906 -19.93 -24.10 -21.98
CA ILE A 906 -21.06 -23.24 -22.40
C ILE A 906 -21.25 -22.00 -21.53
N PHE A 907 -20.27 -21.69 -20.66
CA PHE A 907 -20.41 -20.65 -19.63
C PHE A 907 -20.82 -19.29 -20.22
N ASP A 908 -20.28 -18.92 -21.37
CA ASP A 908 -20.61 -17.67 -22.05
C ASP A 908 -22.06 -17.55 -22.52
N THR A 909 -22.75 -18.68 -22.69
CA THR A 909 -24.17 -18.71 -23.08
C THR A 909 -25.12 -18.51 -21.91
N LEU A 910 -24.62 -18.60 -20.68
CA LEU A 910 -25.42 -18.48 -19.46
C LEU A 910 -25.50 -17.03 -18.97
N GLY A 911 -24.64 -16.13 -19.46
CA GLY A 911 -24.52 -14.76 -18.96
C GLY A 911 -25.65 -13.81 -19.35
N GLY A 912 -25.62 -12.62 -18.74
CA GLY A 912 -26.63 -11.56 -18.91
C GLY A 912 -26.04 -10.25 -19.42
N ARG A 913 -26.74 -9.15 -19.16
CA ARG A 913 -26.31 -7.81 -19.61
C ARG A 913 -25.03 -7.34 -18.94
N PHE A 914 -24.78 -7.78 -17.71
CA PHE A 914 -23.53 -7.62 -16.98
C PHE A 914 -23.40 -8.78 -16.00
N ASN A 915 -22.30 -9.52 -16.02
CA ASN A 915 -22.08 -10.61 -15.06
C ASN A 915 -21.25 -10.07 -13.90
N SER A 916 -21.90 -9.69 -12.81
CA SER A 916 -21.29 -9.07 -11.63
C SER A 916 -20.68 -10.07 -10.66
N GLU A 917 -21.05 -11.35 -10.75
CA GLU A 917 -20.34 -12.46 -10.12
C GLU A 917 -20.44 -13.71 -10.98
N PHE A 918 -19.38 -14.52 -10.97
CA PHE A 918 -19.31 -15.90 -11.45
C PHE A 918 -17.95 -16.49 -11.06
N GLY A 919 -17.83 -17.81 -10.96
CA GLY A 919 -16.53 -18.38 -10.59
C GLY A 919 -16.42 -19.89 -10.74
N MET A 920 -15.20 -20.39 -10.52
CA MET A 920 -14.88 -21.81 -10.35
C MET A 920 -13.86 -21.93 -9.23
N GLU A 921 -14.07 -22.85 -8.29
CA GLU A 921 -13.15 -23.05 -7.17
C GLU A 921 -11.86 -23.76 -7.62
N ALA A 922 -10.73 -23.42 -7.00
CA ALA A 922 -9.49 -24.19 -7.13
C ALA A 922 -8.59 -24.07 -5.90
N PHE A 923 -7.79 -25.12 -5.68
CA PHE A 923 -6.73 -25.08 -4.66
C PHE A 923 -5.73 -23.96 -4.95
N PRO A 924 -5.16 -23.33 -3.92
CA PRO A 924 -4.09 -22.34 -4.07
C PRO A 924 -2.76 -23.03 -4.37
N HIS A 925 -1.68 -22.24 -4.36
CA HIS A 925 -0.34 -22.78 -4.56
C HIS A 925 0.01 -23.85 -3.50
N ILE A 926 0.79 -24.87 -3.87
CA ILE A 926 1.17 -25.95 -2.94
C ILE A 926 1.86 -25.44 -1.68
N ASP A 927 2.67 -24.36 -1.77
CA ASP A 927 3.31 -23.76 -0.61
C ASP A 927 2.31 -23.03 0.32
N THR A 928 1.19 -22.56 -0.22
CA THR A 928 0.07 -22.05 0.59
C THR A 928 -0.57 -23.22 1.34
N VAL A 929 -0.80 -24.36 0.67
CA VAL A 929 -1.32 -25.57 1.32
C VAL A 929 -0.37 -26.07 2.42
N ARG A 930 0.93 -26.12 2.15
CA ARG A 930 1.96 -26.51 3.12
C ARG A 930 2.07 -25.55 4.30
N TYR A 931 1.71 -24.27 4.12
CA TYR A 931 1.70 -23.29 5.21
C TYR A 931 0.65 -23.66 6.26
N TRP A 932 -0.61 -23.89 5.84
CA TRP A 932 -1.68 -24.18 6.81
C TRP A 932 -1.70 -25.64 7.26
N CYS A 933 -1.18 -26.57 6.45
CA CYS A 933 -1.24 -28.00 6.75
C CYS A 933 -0.15 -28.40 7.76
N THR A 934 -0.50 -28.35 9.04
CA THR A 934 0.43 -28.62 10.15
C THR A 934 0.76 -30.09 10.38
N ASP A 935 -0.02 -31.01 9.81
CA ASP A 935 0.26 -32.45 9.81
C ASP A 935 0.61 -32.94 8.40
N PRO A 936 1.89 -33.24 8.10
CA PRO A 936 2.31 -33.74 6.79
C PRO A 936 1.57 -35.00 6.32
N ALA A 937 1.02 -35.81 7.24
CA ALA A 937 0.22 -36.98 6.86
C ALA A 937 -1.12 -36.59 6.22
N GLN A 938 -1.58 -35.34 6.37
CA GLN A 938 -2.80 -34.80 5.76
C GLN A 938 -2.54 -34.14 4.38
N LEU A 939 -1.31 -34.18 3.84
CA LEU A 939 -0.97 -33.63 2.52
C LEU A 939 -1.43 -34.55 1.36
N TYR A 940 -2.74 -34.83 1.31
CA TYR A 940 -3.39 -35.55 0.23
C TYR A 940 -4.79 -34.97 -0.02
N PRO A 941 -5.34 -35.04 -1.25
CA PRO A 941 -6.69 -34.56 -1.54
C PRO A 941 -7.74 -35.22 -0.64
N GLN A 942 -8.76 -34.48 -0.19
CA GLN A 942 -9.85 -34.99 0.68
C GLN A 942 -9.38 -35.36 2.10
N SER A 943 -8.24 -34.84 2.54
CA SER A 943 -7.85 -34.92 3.94
C SER A 943 -8.72 -33.98 4.77
N HIS A 944 -8.96 -34.35 6.03
CA HIS A 944 -9.81 -33.56 6.92
C HIS A 944 -9.30 -32.12 7.07
N MET A 945 -7.98 -31.92 7.10
CA MET A 945 -7.37 -30.60 7.28
C MET A 945 -7.42 -29.72 6.02
N LEU A 946 -7.34 -30.33 4.83
CA LEU A 946 -7.49 -29.59 3.56
C LEU A 946 -8.95 -29.22 3.33
N ASP A 947 -9.87 -30.15 3.57
CA ASP A 947 -11.32 -29.89 3.48
C ASP A 947 -11.77 -28.88 4.55
N PHE A 948 -11.15 -28.86 5.74
CA PHE A 948 -11.42 -27.83 6.74
C PHE A 948 -11.05 -26.40 6.27
N HIS A 949 -10.06 -26.27 5.40
CA HIS A 949 -9.71 -25.03 4.70
C HIS A 949 -10.39 -24.91 3.32
N ASN A 950 -11.52 -25.59 3.13
CA ASN A 950 -12.47 -25.34 2.07
C ASN A 950 -13.84 -25.11 2.70
N LYS A 951 -14.35 -23.88 2.62
CA LYS A 951 -15.61 -23.49 3.27
C LYS A 951 -16.82 -23.55 2.34
N ALA A 952 -16.61 -23.91 1.07
CA ALA A 952 -17.68 -23.95 0.10
C ALA A 952 -18.58 -25.16 0.34
N ASP A 953 -19.89 -24.92 0.49
CA ASP A 953 -20.88 -25.99 0.65
C ASP A 953 -20.83 -26.96 -0.55
N GLY A 954 -20.71 -28.26 -0.30
CA GLY A 954 -20.68 -29.29 -1.35
C GLY A 954 -19.43 -29.30 -2.25
N HIS A 955 -18.34 -28.64 -1.85
CA HIS A 955 -17.08 -28.57 -2.60
C HIS A 955 -16.55 -29.96 -3.00
N GLU A 956 -16.69 -30.96 -2.11
CA GLU A 956 -16.18 -32.31 -2.29
C GLU A 956 -16.78 -32.98 -3.52
N ARG A 957 -18.07 -32.75 -3.77
CA ARG A 957 -18.78 -33.27 -4.93
C ARG A 957 -18.59 -32.38 -6.16
N ARG A 958 -18.63 -31.06 -6.00
CA ARG A 958 -18.59 -30.11 -7.11
C ARG A 958 -17.24 -30.12 -7.82
N ILE A 959 -16.12 -30.02 -7.08
CA ILE A 959 -14.77 -30.14 -7.65
C ILE A 959 -14.63 -31.47 -8.38
N ALA A 960 -15.00 -32.57 -7.71
CA ALA A 960 -14.86 -33.90 -8.28
C ALA A 960 -15.61 -34.02 -9.62
N THR A 961 -16.83 -33.46 -9.71
CA THR A 961 -17.65 -33.47 -10.93
C THR A 961 -16.93 -32.79 -12.10
N TYR A 962 -16.48 -31.54 -11.91
CA TYR A 962 -15.76 -30.82 -12.96
C TYR A 962 -14.44 -31.51 -13.35
N LEU A 963 -13.75 -32.15 -12.40
CA LEU A 963 -12.54 -32.89 -12.71
C LEU A 963 -12.81 -34.16 -13.53
N VAL A 964 -13.75 -35.03 -13.11
CA VAL A 964 -14.02 -36.31 -13.80
C VAL A 964 -14.69 -36.13 -15.16
N GLU A 965 -15.43 -35.04 -15.34
CA GLU A 965 -16.05 -34.71 -16.62
C GLU A 965 -14.98 -34.35 -17.67
N ASN A 966 -13.89 -33.71 -17.26
CA ASN A 966 -12.97 -33.02 -18.17
C ASN A 966 -11.56 -33.62 -18.23
N PHE A 967 -11.04 -34.18 -17.14
CA PHE A 967 -9.65 -34.64 -17.01
C PHE A 967 -9.55 -36.11 -16.61
N ARG A 968 -8.36 -36.71 -16.81
CA ARG A 968 -8.01 -37.99 -16.17
C ARG A 968 -7.57 -37.66 -14.75
N THR A 969 -8.34 -38.08 -13.75
CA THR A 969 -8.08 -37.73 -12.36
C THR A 969 -6.80 -38.36 -11.83
N LYS A 970 -6.04 -37.59 -11.06
CA LYS A 970 -4.87 -38.03 -10.29
C LYS A 970 -5.16 -37.78 -8.81
N THR A 971 -4.59 -38.61 -7.93
CA THR A 971 -4.84 -38.58 -6.48
C THR A 971 -3.64 -38.12 -5.66
N ASP A 972 -2.48 -37.88 -6.28
CA ASP A 972 -1.40 -37.14 -5.63
C ASP A 972 -1.77 -35.65 -5.53
N LEU A 973 -1.33 -34.99 -4.45
CA LEU A 973 -1.77 -33.64 -4.12
C LEU A 973 -1.36 -32.61 -5.19
N GLU A 974 -0.12 -32.64 -5.68
CA GLU A 974 0.37 -31.63 -6.63
C GLU A 974 -0.36 -31.74 -7.98
N SER A 975 -0.58 -32.95 -8.50
CA SER A 975 -1.39 -33.13 -9.70
C SER A 975 -2.85 -32.76 -9.49
N PHE A 976 -3.43 -33.09 -8.33
CA PHE A 976 -4.80 -32.71 -8.00
C PHE A 976 -4.97 -31.18 -7.97
N ILE A 977 -4.05 -30.46 -7.30
CA ILE A 977 -4.01 -29.00 -7.29
C ILE A 977 -3.92 -28.47 -8.72
N HIS A 978 -2.98 -28.98 -9.54
CA HIS A 978 -2.83 -28.54 -10.92
C HIS A 978 -4.12 -28.73 -11.74
N LEU A 979 -4.81 -29.86 -11.58
CA LEU A 979 -6.06 -30.14 -12.28
C LEU A 979 -7.19 -29.20 -11.83
N THR A 980 -7.32 -28.90 -10.52
CA THR A 980 -8.33 -27.93 -10.04
C THR A 980 -8.07 -26.53 -10.60
N GLN A 981 -6.81 -26.09 -10.58
CA GLN A 981 -6.41 -24.79 -11.13
C GLN A 981 -6.58 -24.70 -12.64
N LEU A 982 -6.31 -25.79 -13.37
CA LEU A 982 -6.55 -25.86 -14.82
C LEU A 982 -8.05 -25.84 -15.13
N SER A 983 -8.88 -26.53 -14.33
CA SER A 983 -10.34 -26.48 -14.45
C SER A 983 -10.87 -25.05 -14.24
N GLN A 984 -10.37 -24.35 -13.23
CA GLN A 984 -10.69 -22.94 -13.00
C GLN A 984 -10.26 -22.06 -14.18
N ALA A 985 -9.02 -22.22 -14.66
CA ALA A 985 -8.52 -21.45 -15.79
C ALA A 985 -9.34 -21.66 -17.08
N GLU A 986 -9.70 -22.92 -17.39
CA GLU A 986 -10.55 -23.24 -18.54
C GLU A 986 -11.94 -22.60 -18.39
N ALA A 987 -12.57 -22.74 -17.21
CA ALA A 987 -13.91 -22.21 -16.98
C ALA A 987 -13.96 -20.68 -17.18
N LEU A 988 -13.05 -19.94 -16.55
CA LEU A 988 -12.99 -18.49 -16.71
C LEU A 988 -12.68 -18.08 -18.15
N MET A 989 -11.78 -18.81 -18.84
CA MET A 989 -11.48 -18.56 -20.25
C MET A 989 -12.72 -18.72 -21.13
N PHE A 990 -13.54 -19.75 -20.92
CA PHE A 990 -14.80 -19.92 -21.67
C PHE A 990 -15.79 -18.77 -21.43
N GLY A 991 -15.99 -18.37 -20.16
CA GLY A 991 -16.88 -17.26 -19.80
C GLY A 991 -16.43 -15.93 -20.40
N TYR A 992 -15.24 -15.44 -20.00
CA TYR A 992 -14.74 -14.13 -20.43
C TYR A 992 -14.64 -13.99 -21.95
N ARG A 993 -14.19 -15.03 -22.65
CA ARG A 993 -13.94 -14.95 -24.10
C ARG A 993 -15.24 -14.74 -24.86
N GLY A 994 -16.31 -15.41 -24.46
CA GLY A 994 -17.62 -15.26 -25.08
C GLY A 994 -18.35 -13.98 -24.65
N TRP A 995 -18.31 -13.61 -23.37
CA TRP A 995 -18.90 -12.34 -22.91
C TRP A 995 -18.20 -11.12 -23.49
N ARG A 996 -16.86 -11.16 -23.62
CA ARG A 996 -16.13 -10.11 -24.32
C ARG A 996 -16.43 -10.08 -25.82
N ARG A 997 -16.75 -11.21 -26.46
CA ARG A 997 -17.26 -11.22 -27.84
C ARG A 997 -18.59 -10.47 -27.95
N GLN A 998 -19.50 -10.72 -27.01
CA GLN A 998 -20.83 -10.13 -26.92
C GLN A 998 -20.80 -8.60 -26.73
N TRP A 999 -19.70 -8.02 -26.21
CA TRP A 999 -19.47 -6.57 -26.21
C TRP A 999 -19.59 -5.94 -27.61
N GLY A 1000 -19.03 -6.60 -28.64
CA GLY A 1000 -19.12 -6.16 -30.03
C GLY A 1000 -20.49 -6.40 -30.68
N GLN A 1001 -21.38 -7.14 -30.01
CA GLN A 1001 -22.72 -7.48 -30.50
C GLN A 1001 -23.75 -6.53 -29.89
N ASN A 1002 -23.64 -5.24 -30.23
CA ASN A 1002 -24.48 -4.17 -29.67
C ASN A 1002 -24.41 -4.08 -28.14
N ARG A 1003 -23.21 -4.24 -27.55
CA ARG A 1003 -23.01 -4.13 -26.09
C ARG A 1003 -23.93 -5.09 -25.31
N HIS A 1004 -24.14 -6.30 -25.85
CA HIS A 1004 -25.02 -7.29 -25.21
C HIS A 1004 -24.58 -7.57 -23.77
N CYS A 1005 -23.30 -7.87 -23.57
CA CYS A 1005 -22.67 -7.99 -22.26
C CYS A 1005 -21.71 -6.81 -22.03
N GLY A 1006 -21.99 -5.99 -21.02
CA GLY A 1006 -21.22 -4.80 -20.66
C GLY A 1006 -20.04 -5.04 -19.73
N GLY A 1007 -19.98 -6.20 -19.08
CA GLY A 1007 -18.90 -6.53 -18.16
C GLY A 1007 -19.03 -7.93 -17.56
N ALA A 1008 -17.92 -8.38 -16.99
CA ALA A 1008 -17.76 -9.66 -16.32
C ALA A 1008 -16.77 -9.50 -15.17
N LEU A 1009 -17.23 -9.66 -13.93
CA LEU A 1009 -16.44 -9.62 -12.71
C LEU A 1009 -16.38 -11.04 -12.11
N VAL A 1010 -15.18 -11.60 -12.01
CA VAL A 1010 -15.01 -12.94 -11.44
C VAL A 1010 -15.05 -12.86 -9.92
N TRP A 1011 -15.82 -13.76 -9.32
CA TRP A 1011 -15.70 -14.13 -7.92
C TRP A 1011 -14.56 -15.16 -7.83
N GLN A 1012 -13.38 -14.81 -7.31
CA GLN A 1012 -12.98 -13.53 -6.73
C GLN A 1012 -11.50 -13.21 -7.01
N LEU A 1013 -11.01 -12.01 -6.69
CA LEU A 1013 -9.61 -11.63 -6.88
C LEU A 1013 -8.68 -12.32 -5.87
N ASN A 1014 -9.01 -12.21 -4.58
CA ASN A 1014 -8.09 -12.40 -3.46
C ASN A 1014 -8.70 -13.28 -2.34
N ASP A 1015 -7.90 -13.59 -1.31
CA ASP A 1015 -8.33 -14.34 -0.11
C ASP A 1015 -8.04 -13.56 1.19
N CYS A 1016 -8.85 -13.77 2.23
CA CYS A 1016 -8.65 -13.18 3.57
C CYS A 1016 -7.80 -14.05 4.52
N TRP A 1017 -7.52 -15.29 4.12
CA TRP A 1017 -6.74 -16.29 4.87
C TRP A 1017 -6.30 -17.42 3.92
N PRO A 1018 -5.34 -18.29 4.31
CA PRO A 1018 -4.91 -19.41 3.47
C PRO A 1018 -6.03 -20.46 3.29
N VAL A 1019 -6.56 -20.60 2.08
CA VAL A 1019 -7.79 -21.38 1.82
C VAL A 1019 -7.88 -21.90 0.38
N THR A 1020 -8.69 -22.93 0.16
CA THR A 1020 -9.23 -23.27 -1.16
C THR A 1020 -10.48 -22.44 -1.45
N SER A 1021 -10.49 -21.71 -2.55
CA SER A 1021 -11.56 -20.76 -2.90
C SER A 1021 -11.59 -20.48 -4.40
N TRP A 1022 -12.53 -19.63 -4.82
CA TRP A 1022 -12.62 -19.12 -6.19
C TRP A 1022 -11.60 -18.03 -6.51
N SER A 1023 -10.70 -17.67 -5.58
CA SER A 1023 -9.69 -16.64 -5.84
C SER A 1023 -8.84 -16.99 -7.07
N ILE A 1024 -8.49 -15.99 -7.88
CA ILE A 1024 -7.53 -16.15 -8.98
C ILE A 1024 -6.09 -15.90 -8.52
N VAL A 1025 -5.91 -15.37 -7.31
CA VAL A 1025 -4.63 -15.14 -6.64
C VAL A 1025 -4.82 -15.47 -5.15
N ASP A 1026 -3.95 -16.30 -4.59
CA ASP A 1026 -4.10 -16.76 -3.20
C ASP A 1026 -3.70 -15.72 -2.14
N TYR A 1027 -3.96 -16.03 -0.87
CA TYR A 1027 -3.67 -15.16 0.29
C TYR A 1027 -2.25 -14.58 0.33
N PHE A 1028 -1.24 -15.34 -0.14
CA PHE A 1028 0.16 -14.90 -0.17
C PHE A 1028 0.52 -14.14 -1.46
N GLN A 1029 -0.49 -13.72 -2.23
CA GLN A 1029 -0.36 -13.00 -3.49
C GLN A 1029 0.34 -13.84 -4.57
N ARG A 1030 0.13 -15.16 -4.57
CA ARG A 1030 0.61 -16.07 -5.63
C ARG A 1030 -0.48 -16.25 -6.68
N LYS A 1031 -0.16 -15.99 -7.94
CA LYS A 1031 -1.16 -16.05 -9.03
C LYS A 1031 -1.50 -17.51 -9.33
N LYS A 1032 -2.78 -17.83 -9.37
CA LYS A 1032 -3.26 -19.13 -9.89
C LYS A 1032 -3.26 -19.08 -11.43
N PRO A 1033 -3.20 -20.24 -12.12
CA PRO A 1033 -3.38 -20.35 -13.58
C PRO A 1033 -4.53 -19.52 -14.17
N ALA A 1034 -5.63 -19.38 -13.43
CA ALA A 1034 -6.80 -18.60 -13.81
C ALA A 1034 -6.50 -17.10 -14.03
N TYR A 1035 -5.59 -16.51 -13.25
CA TYR A 1035 -5.14 -15.12 -13.44
C TYR A 1035 -4.55 -14.92 -14.85
N TYR A 1036 -3.70 -15.84 -15.28
CA TYR A 1036 -3.05 -15.76 -16.60
C TYR A 1036 -4.02 -16.00 -17.75
N ALA A 1037 -4.95 -16.94 -17.58
CA ALA A 1037 -6.01 -17.19 -18.55
C ALA A 1037 -6.86 -15.93 -18.75
N MET A 1038 -7.29 -15.29 -17.66
CA MET A 1038 -8.06 -14.06 -17.73
C MET A 1038 -7.26 -12.90 -18.35
N ARG A 1039 -5.99 -12.72 -17.96
CA ARG A 1039 -5.09 -11.70 -18.53
C ARG A 1039 -5.00 -11.79 -20.05
N ARG A 1040 -4.90 -13.01 -20.62
CA ARG A 1040 -4.87 -13.20 -22.08
C ARG A 1040 -6.20 -12.80 -22.74
N VAL A 1041 -7.32 -13.17 -22.12
CA VAL A 1041 -8.66 -12.89 -22.66
C VAL A 1041 -9.05 -11.42 -22.51
N LEU A 1042 -8.50 -10.70 -21.53
CA LEU A 1042 -8.74 -9.26 -21.31
C LEU A 1042 -7.71 -8.34 -21.98
N ALA A 1043 -6.64 -8.88 -22.58
CA ALA A 1043 -5.60 -8.10 -23.25
C ALA A 1043 -6.17 -7.07 -24.25
N PRO A 1044 -5.54 -5.89 -24.45
CA PRO A 1044 -6.10 -4.82 -25.27
C PRO A 1044 -6.51 -5.24 -26.69
N ILE A 1045 -5.83 -6.22 -27.26
CA ILE A 1045 -6.24 -6.93 -28.47
C ILE A 1045 -6.11 -8.42 -28.16
N ALA A 1046 -7.22 -9.15 -28.18
CA ALA A 1046 -7.25 -10.59 -27.94
C ALA A 1046 -7.89 -11.32 -29.12
N VAL A 1047 -7.15 -12.24 -29.74
CA VAL A 1047 -7.69 -13.18 -30.73
C VAL A 1047 -8.29 -14.38 -29.99
N ALA A 1048 -9.40 -14.90 -30.48
CA ALA A 1048 -10.10 -16.02 -29.90
C ALA A 1048 -10.52 -17.02 -30.98
N VAL A 1049 -10.50 -18.31 -30.63
CA VAL A 1049 -11.04 -19.39 -31.46
C VAL A 1049 -11.89 -20.32 -30.62
N LYS A 1050 -13.12 -20.61 -31.03
CA LYS A 1050 -14.01 -21.49 -30.30
C LYS A 1050 -14.64 -22.50 -31.24
N ARG A 1051 -14.57 -23.78 -30.89
CA ARG A 1051 -15.42 -24.82 -31.49
C ARG A 1051 -16.80 -24.84 -30.82
N ALA A 1052 -17.83 -25.15 -31.60
CA ALA A 1052 -19.15 -25.45 -31.08
C ALA A 1052 -19.06 -26.62 -30.09
N HIS A 1053 -19.59 -26.43 -28.88
CA HIS A 1053 -19.62 -27.48 -27.88
C HIS A 1053 -20.78 -28.44 -28.17
N PHE A 1054 -20.49 -29.73 -28.19
CA PHE A 1054 -21.48 -30.79 -28.21
C PHE A 1054 -21.11 -31.79 -27.11
N ASP A 1055 -22.06 -32.15 -26.26
CA ASP A 1055 -21.81 -33.12 -25.21
C ASP A 1055 -21.83 -34.54 -25.74
N TRP A 1056 -20.68 -34.96 -26.30
CA TRP A 1056 -20.52 -36.33 -26.77
C TRP A 1056 -20.05 -37.28 -25.69
N SER A 1057 -19.84 -36.83 -24.45
CA SER A 1057 -19.41 -37.69 -23.35
C SER A 1057 -20.55 -38.57 -22.80
N VAL A 1058 -21.79 -38.21 -23.14
CA VAL A 1058 -23.02 -38.89 -22.72
C VAL A 1058 -23.41 -39.95 -23.75
N VAL A 1059 -23.67 -41.18 -23.29
CA VAL A 1059 -24.17 -42.34 -24.08
C VAL A 1059 -23.30 -42.69 -25.31
N HIS A 1060 -22.57 -43.81 -25.23
CA HIS A 1060 -21.64 -44.32 -26.27
C HIS A 1060 -20.41 -43.44 -26.60
N ALA A 1061 -20.22 -42.29 -25.96
CA ALA A 1061 -19.02 -41.45 -26.07
C ALA A 1061 -18.64 -41.10 -27.53
N ARG A 1062 -19.57 -40.57 -28.35
CA ARG A 1062 -19.38 -40.39 -29.80
C ARG A 1062 -19.23 -38.93 -30.21
N VAL A 1063 -18.02 -38.54 -30.63
CA VAL A 1063 -17.74 -37.23 -31.23
C VAL A 1063 -18.76 -36.93 -32.35
N PRO A 1064 -19.31 -35.71 -32.42
CA PRO A 1064 -20.22 -35.34 -33.51
C PRO A 1064 -19.49 -35.48 -34.85
N LYS A 1065 -20.22 -35.87 -35.89
CA LYS A 1065 -19.66 -36.11 -37.23
C LYS A 1065 -18.95 -34.86 -37.80
N GLU A 1066 -19.49 -33.70 -37.49
CA GLU A 1066 -18.97 -32.39 -37.88
C GLU A 1066 -19.00 -31.46 -36.67
N SER A 1067 -18.13 -30.45 -36.62
CA SER A 1067 -18.14 -29.42 -35.57
C SER A 1067 -17.78 -28.06 -36.15
N ASP A 1068 -18.66 -27.10 -35.97
CA ASP A 1068 -18.40 -25.72 -36.40
C ASP A 1068 -17.38 -25.05 -35.47
N TYR A 1069 -16.66 -24.07 -36.00
CA TYR A 1069 -15.79 -23.20 -35.21
C TYR A 1069 -15.81 -21.78 -35.76
N GLU A 1070 -15.46 -20.84 -34.88
CA GLU A 1070 -15.42 -19.42 -35.16
C GLU A 1070 -14.11 -18.81 -34.66
N VAL A 1071 -13.58 -17.84 -35.40
CA VAL A 1071 -12.42 -17.05 -35.04
C VAL A 1071 -12.80 -15.58 -35.06
N TRP A 1072 -12.50 -14.86 -33.98
CA TRP A 1072 -12.75 -13.44 -33.85
C TRP A 1072 -11.61 -12.74 -33.11
N VAL A 1073 -11.63 -11.40 -33.16
CA VAL A 1073 -10.71 -10.55 -32.41
C VAL A 1073 -11.51 -9.54 -31.61
N ALA A 1074 -11.30 -9.49 -30.30
CA ALA A 1074 -11.79 -8.43 -29.43
C ALA A 1074 -10.71 -7.34 -29.30
N SER A 1075 -11.10 -6.07 -29.49
CA SER A 1075 -10.21 -4.92 -29.39
C SER A 1075 -10.79 -3.87 -28.44
N GLN A 1076 -10.00 -3.47 -27.46
CA GLN A 1076 -10.27 -2.33 -26.57
C GLN A 1076 -9.80 -1.01 -27.19
N LYS A 1077 -8.96 -1.04 -28.23
CA LYS A 1077 -8.39 0.17 -28.84
C LYS A 1077 -9.49 1.06 -29.41
N LEU A 1078 -9.40 2.37 -29.14
CA LEU A 1078 -10.39 3.36 -29.59
C LEU A 1078 -10.23 3.78 -31.06
N GLU A 1079 -9.14 3.35 -31.68
CA GLU A 1079 -8.80 3.60 -33.07
C GLU A 1079 -8.72 2.27 -33.85
N GLU A 1080 -8.91 2.36 -35.16
CA GLU A 1080 -8.79 1.21 -36.05
C GLU A 1080 -7.35 0.71 -36.04
N VAL A 1081 -7.17 -0.61 -35.84
CA VAL A 1081 -5.88 -1.28 -35.89
C VAL A 1081 -5.88 -2.25 -37.07
N VAL A 1082 -4.81 -2.24 -37.86
CA VAL A 1082 -4.63 -3.21 -38.94
C VAL A 1082 -3.80 -4.38 -38.45
N ALA A 1083 -4.29 -5.60 -38.68
CA ALA A 1083 -3.66 -6.81 -38.17
C ALA A 1083 -3.54 -7.91 -39.24
N THR A 1084 -2.66 -8.86 -38.97
CA THR A 1084 -2.64 -10.16 -39.66
C THR A 1084 -3.08 -11.24 -38.69
N VAL A 1085 -4.05 -12.07 -39.08
CA VAL A 1085 -4.54 -13.21 -38.29
C VAL A 1085 -4.21 -14.51 -39.00
N GLU A 1086 -3.64 -15.47 -38.27
CA GLU A 1086 -3.33 -16.82 -38.77
C GLU A 1086 -4.10 -17.86 -37.96
N LEU A 1087 -4.73 -18.82 -38.65
CA LEU A 1087 -5.30 -20.03 -38.08
C LEU A 1087 -4.55 -21.26 -38.61
N ARG A 1088 -4.18 -22.17 -37.71
CA ARG A 1088 -3.48 -23.43 -37.98
C ARG A 1088 -4.27 -24.62 -37.44
N TYR A 1089 -4.11 -25.79 -38.08
CA TYR A 1089 -4.81 -27.03 -37.74
C TYR A 1089 -3.79 -28.12 -37.42
N ILE A 1090 -3.48 -28.29 -36.14
CA ILE A 1090 -2.30 -29.06 -35.73
C ILE A 1090 -2.74 -30.37 -35.06
N SER A 1091 -2.35 -31.50 -35.64
CA SER A 1091 -2.60 -32.84 -35.08
C SER A 1091 -2.11 -32.92 -33.63
N ILE A 1092 -2.98 -33.35 -32.72
CA ILE A 1092 -2.62 -33.57 -31.32
C ILE A 1092 -1.65 -34.75 -31.19
N LYS A 1093 -1.80 -35.75 -32.06
CA LYS A 1093 -0.98 -36.97 -32.05
C LYS A 1093 0.42 -36.74 -32.61
N SER A 1094 0.51 -36.08 -33.76
CA SER A 1094 1.77 -35.99 -34.53
C SER A 1094 2.45 -34.63 -34.46
N GLY A 1095 1.74 -33.57 -34.05
CA GLY A 1095 2.24 -32.20 -34.07
C GLY A 1095 2.35 -31.58 -35.46
N LYS A 1096 1.92 -32.28 -36.51
CA LYS A 1096 1.95 -31.80 -37.90
C LYS A 1096 0.67 -31.05 -38.25
N GLU A 1097 0.78 -30.13 -39.20
CA GLU A 1097 -0.39 -29.54 -39.85
C GLU A 1097 -1.19 -30.63 -40.57
N ILE A 1098 -2.49 -30.69 -40.32
CA ILE A 1098 -3.40 -31.61 -41.01
C ILE A 1098 -4.09 -30.94 -42.22
N LYS A 1099 -4.01 -29.60 -42.29
CA LYS A 1099 -4.59 -28.75 -43.34
C LYS A 1099 -3.66 -27.57 -43.61
N GLU A 1100 -3.86 -26.90 -44.75
CA GLU A 1100 -3.20 -25.62 -45.00
C GLU A 1100 -3.66 -24.57 -43.98
N LYS A 1101 -2.70 -23.82 -43.44
CA LYS A 1101 -2.98 -22.69 -42.55
C LYS A 1101 -3.68 -21.57 -43.31
N ILE A 1102 -4.58 -20.86 -42.64
CA ILE A 1102 -5.29 -19.71 -43.20
C ILE A 1102 -4.65 -18.44 -42.66
N VAL A 1103 -4.23 -17.53 -43.54
CA VAL A 1103 -3.69 -16.22 -43.17
C VAL A 1103 -4.57 -15.12 -43.75
N LYS A 1104 -5.14 -14.28 -42.90
CA LYS A 1104 -5.86 -13.06 -43.27
C LYS A 1104 -4.96 -11.86 -43.00
N ARG A 1105 -4.56 -11.15 -44.04
CA ARG A 1105 -3.76 -9.92 -43.95
C ARG A 1105 -4.66 -8.70 -44.03
N ASP A 1106 -4.14 -7.57 -43.57
CA ASP A 1106 -4.79 -6.26 -43.67
C ASP A 1106 -6.20 -6.25 -43.05
N VAL A 1107 -6.39 -7.03 -41.98
CA VAL A 1107 -7.65 -7.09 -41.24
C VAL A 1107 -7.78 -5.80 -40.44
N LYS A 1108 -8.79 -5.00 -40.75
CA LYS A 1108 -9.16 -3.80 -40.00
C LYS A 1108 -10.00 -4.21 -38.80
N LEU A 1109 -9.43 -4.08 -37.60
CA LEU A 1109 -10.12 -4.37 -36.35
C LEU A 1109 -11.08 -3.24 -36.01
N ILE A 1110 -12.32 -3.60 -35.68
CA ILE A 1110 -13.33 -2.67 -35.16
C ILE A 1110 -12.81 -2.08 -33.84
N ALA A 1111 -12.77 -0.75 -33.78
CA ALA A 1111 -12.41 -0.01 -32.57
C ALA A 1111 -13.43 -0.29 -31.44
N ASN A 1112 -12.92 -0.53 -30.23
CA ASN A 1112 -13.70 -0.80 -29.01
C ASN A 1112 -14.85 -1.81 -29.23
N GLY A 1113 -14.53 -2.94 -29.86
CA GLY A 1113 -15.51 -3.91 -30.31
C GLY A 1113 -14.89 -5.23 -30.73
N THR A 1114 -15.66 -6.00 -31.51
CA THR A 1114 -15.28 -7.35 -31.92
C THR A 1114 -15.33 -7.46 -33.42
N THR A 1115 -14.33 -8.09 -34.02
CA THR A 1115 -14.24 -8.36 -35.47
C THR A 1115 -14.28 -9.86 -35.72
N ASP A 1116 -15.33 -10.35 -36.39
CA ASP A 1116 -15.38 -11.74 -36.85
C ASP A 1116 -14.38 -11.92 -38.01
N ILE A 1117 -13.51 -12.93 -37.92
CA ILE A 1117 -12.42 -13.15 -38.88
C ILE A 1117 -12.82 -14.21 -39.91
N LEU A 1118 -13.27 -15.36 -39.42
CA LEU A 1118 -13.73 -16.48 -40.23
C LEU A 1118 -14.49 -17.48 -39.36
N SER A 1119 -15.27 -18.33 -40.02
CA SER A 1119 -15.84 -19.55 -39.46
C SER A 1119 -15.56 -20.73 -40.40
N GLY A 1120 -15.74 -21.95 -39.89
CA GLY A 1120 -15.64 -23.16 -40.68
C GLY A 1120 -16.15 -24.38 -39.93
N THR A 1121 -16.03 -25.54 -40.57
CA THR A 1121 -16.50 -26.81 -40.04
C THR A 1121 -15.37 -27.84 -40.06
N ILE A 1122 -15.25 -28.61 -38.97
CA ILE A 1122 -14.33 -29.72 -38.81
C ILE A 1122 -15.04 -31.00 -39.19
N ASP A 1123 -14.45 -31.82 -40.07
CA ASP A 1123 -14.95 -33.16 -40.40
C ASP A 1123 -14.33 -34.21 -39.49
N ASN A 1124 -14.93 -34.43 -38.32
CA ASN A 1124 -14.45 -35.42 -37.34
C ASN A 1124 -14.52 -36.87 -37.84
N ARG A 1125 -15.08 -37.15 -39.03
CA ARG A 1125 -15.07 -38.51 -39.61
C ARG A 1125 -13.74 -38.83 -40.29
N ASN A 1126 -13.19 -37.83 -40.97
CA ASN A 1126 -12.04 -38.00 -41.84
C ASN A 1126 -10.78 -37.31 -41.30
N GLU A 1127 -10.94 -36.32 -40.43
CA GLU A 1127 -9.85 -35.61 -39.77
C GLU A 1127 -9.49 -36.25 -38.44
N GLU A 1128 -8.19 -36.38 -38.17
CA GLU A 1128 -7.73 -36.78 -36.85
C GLU A 1128 -7.94 -35.65 -35.81
N PRO A 1129 -8.01 -35.97 -34.50
CA PRO A 1129 -8.05 -34.96 -33.45
C PRO A 1129 -6.87 -33.98 -33.55
N HIS A 1130 -7.20 -32.70 -33.62
CA HIS A 1130 -6.25 -31.60 -33.80
C HIS A 1130 -6.65 -30.41 -32.93
N VAL A 1131 -5.75 -29.46 -32.73
CA VAL A 1131 -6.06 -28.14 -32.13
C VAL A 1131 -6.28 -27.11 -33.23
N LEU A 1132 -7.12 -26.10 -32.95
CA LEU A 1132 -7.14 -24.86 -33.71
C LEU A 1132 -6.25 -23.87 -32.99
N ALA A 1133 -5.14 -23.48 -33.60
CA ALA A 1133 -4.23 -22.50 -33.01
C ALA A 1133 -4.29 -21.20 -33.79
N VAL A 1134 -4.64 -20.10 -33.11
CA VAL A 1134 -4.73 -18.77 -33.72
C VAL A 1134 -3.71 -17.81 -33.14
N ARG A 1135 -3.18 -16.96 -34.02
CA ARG A 1135 -2.21 -15.91 -33.67
C ARG A 1135 -2.56 -14.63 -34.42
N ILE A 1136 -2.29 -13.50 -33.77
CA ILE A 1136 -2.50 -12.18 -34.37
C ILE A 1136 -1.23 -11.33 -34.26
N TRP A 1137 -0.87 -10.69 -35.36
CA TRP A 1137 0.22 -9.72 -35.45
C TRP A 1137 -0.33 -8.32 -35.66
N VAL A 1138 0.23 -7.36 -34.93
CA VAL A 1138 0.07 -5.92 -35.14
C VAL A 1138 1.47 -5.34 -35.25
N ASP A 1139 1.73 -4.58 -36.31
CA ASP A 1139 3.05 -3.98 -36.59
C ASP A 1139 4.23 -4.97 -36.57
N GLY A 1140 3.97 -6.22 -36.98
CA GLY A 1140 4.97 -7.28 -37.03
C GLY A 1140 5.18 -8.07 -35.74
N GLU A 1141 4.55 -7.67 -34.64
CA GLU A 1141 4.66 -8.30 -33.32
C GLU A 1141 3.43 -9.16 -32.99
N ILE A 1142 3.62 -10.33 -32.39
CA ILE A 1142 2.49 -11.17 -31.95
C ILE A 1142 1.91 -10.60 -30.65
N VAL A 1143 0.69 -10.08 -30.72
CA VAL A 1143 0.03 -9.44 -29.57
C VAL A 1143 -0.93 -10.36 -28.82
N SER A 1144 -1.43 -11.43 -29.45
CA SER A 1144 -2.31 -12.41 -28.80
C SER A 1144 -2.25 -13.79 -29.47
N ARG A 1145 -2.60 -14.82 -28.69
CA ARG A 1145 -2.72 -16.22 -29.09
C ARG A 1145 -3.95 -16.84 -28.43
N ASP A 1146 -4.57 -17.80 -29.11
CA ASP A 1146 -5.58 -18.68 -28.49
C ASP A 1146 -5.49 -20.08 -29.12
N VAL A 1147 -5.84 -21.11 -28.35
CA VAL A 1147 -5.81 -22.50 -28.79
C VAL A 1147 -7.07 -23.22 -28.31
N ASP A 1148 -7.88 -23.68 -29.26
CA ASP A 1148 -9.05 -24.50 -28.97
C ASP A 1148 -8.72 -25.99 -29.13
N TRP A 1149 -9.12 -26.77 -28.14
CA TRP A 1149 -8.91 -28.21 -28.03
C TRP A 1149 -10.23 -28.97 -28.15
N PRO A 1150 -10.23 -30.20 -28.73
CA PRO A 1150 -11.38 -31.09 -28.60
C PRO A 1150 -11.63 -31.41 -27.12
N GLN A 1151 -12.84 -31.15 -26.66
CA GLN A 1151 -13.27 -31.37 -25.27
C GLN A 1151 -14.20 -32.60 -25.20
N PRO A 1152 -14.18 -33.42 -24.13
CA PRO A 1152 -13.37 -33.24 -22.92
C PRO A 1152 -11.92 -33.73 -23.10
N LEU A 1153 -10.99 -33.06 -22.41
CA LEU A 1153 -9.55 -33.31 -22.53
C LEU A 1153 -9.13 -34.73 -22.12
N LYS A 1154 -9.88 -35.40 -21.23
CA LYS A 1154 -9.59 -36.76 -20.74
C LYS A 1154 -9.46 -37.83 -21.83
N TYR A 1155 -10.10 -37.63 -22.98
CA TYR A 1155 -10.04 -38.56 -24.11
C TYR A 1155 -8.82 -38.35 -25.02
N LEU A 1156 -8.10 -37.25 -24.85
CA LEU A 1156 -6.89 -36.96 -25.58
C LEU A 1156 -5.68 -37.63 -24.92
N ASP A 1157 -4.65 -37.88 -25.72
CA ASP A 1157 -3.37 -38.40 -25.27
C ASP A 1157 -2.36 -37.24 -25.15
N PHE A 1158 -1.75 -37.10 -23.97
CA PHE A 1158 -0.78 -36.07 -23.62
C PHE A 1158 0.64 -36.61 -23.36
N GLU A 1159 0.91 -37.88 -23.66
CA GLU A 1159 2.25 -38.48 -23.50
C GLU A 1159 3.23 -37.96 -24.57
N ASP A 1160 4.53 -37.90 -24.25
CA ASP A 1160 5.60 -37.58 -25.22
C ASP A 1160 5.37 -36.29 -26.04
N ARG A 1161 5.10 -35.16 -25.38
CA ARG A 1161 4.88 -33.87 -26.06
C ARG A 1161 6.15 -33.25 -26.65
N GLY A 1162 7.31 -33.72 -26.23
CA GLY A 1162 8.61 -33.15 -26.61
C GLY A 1162 8.74 -31.68 -26.21
N LEU A 1163 8.24 -31.32 -25.02
CA LEU A 1163 8.32 -29.98 -24.46
C LEU A 1163 9.76 -29.71 -23.98
N GLU A 1164 10.34 -28.61 -24.46
CA GLU A 1164 11.62 -28.09 -24.01
C GLU A 1164 11.39 -26.74 -23.32
N VAL A 1165 11.84 -26.62 -22.07
CA VAL A 1165 11.80 -25.39 -21.27
C VAL A 1165 13.23 -24.96 -21.00
N ILE A 1166 13.68 -23.93 -21.72
CA ILE A 1166 15.09 -23.55 -21.81
C ILE A 1166 15.29 -22.18 -21.14
N PRO A 1167 15.82 -22.13 -19.90
CA PRO A 1167 16.13 -20.86 -19.26
C PRO A 1167 17.28 -20.14 -19.97
N LYS A 1168 17.13 -18.83 -20.19
CA LYS A 1168 18.09 -17.93 -20.83
C LYS A 1168 18.11 -16.58 -20.10
N GLY A 1169 18.81 -16.53 -18.97
CA GLY A 1169 18.89 -15.32 -18.15
C GLY A 1169 17.54 -14.96 -17.55
N ASP A 1170 17.02 -13.78 -17.90
CA ASP A 1170 15.72 -13.24 -17.49
C ASP A 1170 14.57 -13.71 -18.40
N THR A 1171 14.79 -14.72 -19.24
CA THR A 1171 13.76 -15.31 -20.10
C THR A 1171 13.78 -16.83 -20.06
N ILE A 1172 12.65 -17.46 -20.35
CA ILE A 1172 12.50 -18.90 -20.57
C ILE A 1172 11.96 -19.09 -21.97
N VAL A 1173 12.69 -19.82 -22.80
CA VAL A 1173 12.23 -20.21 -24.15
C VAL A 1173 11.52 -21.55 -24.05
N VAL A 1174 10.27 -21.60 -24.49
CA VAL A 1174 9.42 -22.78 -24.47
C VAL A 1174 9.08 -23.19 -25.90
N LYS A 1175 9.25 -24.47 -26.21
CA LYS A 1175 8.82 -25.07 -27.48
C LYS A 1175 8.38 -26.51 -27.28
N ALA A 1176 7.50 -27.01 -28.13
CA ALA A 1176 7.01 -28.38 -28.07
C ALA A 1176 6.98 -29.03 -29.45
N GLN A 1177 7.14 -30.36 -29.50
CA GLN A 1177 7.02 -31.16 -30.73
C GLN A 1177 5.58 -31.52 -31.06
N LYS A 1178 4.70 -31.57 -30.06
CA LYS A 1178 3.24 -31.74 -30.18
C LYS A 1178 2.53 -30.65 -29.38
N PRO A 1179 1.27 -30.32 -29.71
CA PRO A 1179 0.46 -29.45 -28.87
C PRO A 1179 0.51 -29.89 -27.40
N THR A 1180 0.78 -28.94 -26.51
CA THR A 1180 0.90 -29.12 -25.06
C THR A 1180 -0.09 -28.20 -24.36
N LYS A 1181 -0.94 -28.76 -23.49
CA LYS A 1181 -2.01 -28.03 -22.80
C LYS A 1181 -1.55 -27.58 -21.41
N GLY A 1182 -1.76 -26.29 -21.11
CA GLY A 1182 -1.68 -25.74 -19.76
C GLY A 1182 -0.31 -25.87 -19.10
N LEU A 1183 0.76 -25.45 -19.76
CA LEU A 1183 2.08 -25.35 -19.14
C LEU A 1183 2.06 -24.28 -18.04
N VAL A 1184 2.23 -24.71 -16.79
CA VAL A 1184 2.25 -23.86 -15.60
C VAL A 1184 3.65 -23.87 -15.01
N PHE A 1185 4.18 -22.68 -14.74
CA PHE A 1185 5.36 -22.49 -13.91
C PHE A 1185 4.96 -22.38 -12.44
N GLU A 1186 5.70 -23.04 -11.55
CA GLU A 1186 5.54 -22.91 -10.10
C GLU A 1186 6.11 -21.56 -9.66
N GLU A 1187 5.22 -20.63 -9.28
CA GLU A 1187 5.64 -19.31 -8.82
C GLU A 1187 6.31 -19.39 -7.45
N ARG A 1188 7.42 -18.67 -7.33
CA ARG A 1188 8.18 -18.58 -6.08
C ARG A 1188 8.14 -17.14 -5.59
N SER A 1189 8.06 -16.96 -4.27
CA SER A 1189 8.11 -15.63 -3.67
C SER A 1189 9.35 -14.87 -4.15
N GLY A 1190 9.16 -13.63 -4.63
CA GLY A 1190 10.21 -12.80 -5.19
C GLY A 1190 10.54 -13.05 -6.67
N VAL A 1191 9.99 -14.10 -7.29
CA VAL A 1191 10.14 -14.40 -8.72
C VAL A 1191 8.82 -14.14 -9.44
N LEU A 1192 8.82 -13.18 -10.37
CA LEU A 1192 7.66 -12.84 -11.18
C LEU A 1192 7.79 -13.46 -12.56
N VAL A 1193 6.81 -14.29 -12.92
CA VAL A 1193 6.69 -14.87 -14.26
C VAL A 1193 5.73 -14.01 -15.08
N HIS A 1194 6.16 -13.57 -16.27
CA HIS A 1194 5.33 -12.74 -17.13
C HIS A 1194 4.11 -13.50 -17.67
N ASP A 1195 4.21 -14.80 -17.92
CA ASP A 1195 3.08 -15.61 -18.40
C ASP A 1195 3.21 -17.08 -17.96
N SER A 1196 2.07 -17.71 -17.68
CA SER A 1196 1.97 -19.10 -17.19
C SER A 1196 0.63 -19.69 -17.62
N ALA A 1197 0.38 -20.97 -17.35
CA ALA A 1197 -0.81 -21.69 -17.81
C ALA A 1197 -1.03 -21.59 -19.33
N ILE A 1198 0.03 -21.71 -20.12
CA ILE A 1198 0.03 -21.47 -21.57
C ILE A 1198 -0.09 -22.76 -22.38
N ASP A 1199 -0.77 -22.68 -23.51
CA ASP A 1199 -0.76 -23.75 -24.51
C ASP A 1199 0.39 -23.53 -25.48
N ILE A 1200 1.17 -24.58 -25.74
CA ILE A 1200 2.34 -24.54 -26.64
C ILE A 1200 2.07 -25.39 -27.87
N VAL A 1201 2.29 -24.85 -29.06
CA VAL A 1201 2.12 -25.59 -30.33
C VAL A 1201 3.41 -25.58 -31.17
N PRO A 1202 3.67 -26.62 -31.97
CA PRO A 1202 4.85 -26.70 -32.83
C PRO A 1202 4.98 -25.49 -33.78
N GLY A 1203 6.18 -24.92 -33.87
CA GLY A 1203 6.45 -23.74 -34.71
C GLY A 1203 5.94 -22.41 -34.15
N ASP A 1204 5.54 -22.37 -32.88
CA ASP A 1204 5.25 -21.15 -32.12
C ASP A 1204 6.05 -21.15 -30.81
N GLU A 1205 7.35 -20.89 -30.92
CA GLU A 1205 8.22 -20.77 -29.75
C GLU A 1205 7.78 -19.56 -28.90
N GLN A 1206 7.64 -19.77 -27.59
CA GLN A 1206 7.23 -18.72 -26.66
C GLN A 1206 8.40 -18.29 -25.77
N ILE A 1207 8.51 -16.99 -25.53
CA ILE A 1207 9.54 -16.39 -24.69
C ILE A 1207 8.85 -15.80 -23.46
N ILE A 1208 9.08 -16.42 -22.31
CA ILE A 1208 8.48 -16.03 -21.03
C ILE A 1208 9.51 -15.21 -20.26
N LYS A 1209 9.22 -13.93 -20.02
CA LYS A 1209 10.09 -13.09 -19.19
C LYS A 1209 9.94 -13.49 -17.73
N VAL A 1210 11.05 -13.52 -17.00
CA VAL A 1210 11.10 -13.83 -15.57
C VAL A 1210 11.94 -12.76 -14.87
N LYS A 1211 11.34 -12.09 -13.89
CA LYS A 1211 12.03 -11.10 -13.04
C LYS A 1211 12.29 -11.71 -11.67
N GLY A 1212 13.43 -11.38 -11.07
CA GLY A 1212 13.81 -11.87 -9.74
C GLY A 1212 14.44 -13.26 -9.71
N LEU A 1213 14.60 -13.91 -10.87
CA LEU A 1213 15.36 -15.17 -10.99
C LEU A 1213 16.83 -14.88 -11.30
N GLY A 1214 17.70 -15.08 -10.31
CA GLY A 1214 19.15 -14.93 -10.44
C GLY A 1214 19.81 -16.06 -11.25
N LYS A 1215 21.01 -15.81 -11.78
CA LYS A 1215 21.77 -16.82 -12.57
C LYS A 1215 22.13 -18.09 -11.79
N GLN A 1216 22.16 -18.02 -10.46
CA GLN A 1216 22.49 -19.12 -9.55
C GLN A 1216 21.25 -19.81 -8.96
N ASP A 1217 20.06 -19.25 -9.20
CA ASP A 1217 18.83 -19.81 -8.65
C ASP A 1217 18.45 -21.09 -9.39
N GLN A 1218 17.86 -22.04 -8.66
CA GLN A 1218 17.29 -23.23 -9.29
C GLN A 1218 16.24 -22.81 -10.34
N PRO A 1219 16.18 -23.45 -11.52
CA PRO A 1219 15.15 -23.19 -12.51
C PRO A 1219 13.75 -23.31 -11.90
N LEU A 1220 12.80 -22.52 -12.41
CA LEU A 1220 11.41 -22.68 -12.01
C LEU A 1220 10.94 -24.09 -12.36
N ARG A 1221 10.33 -24.77 -11.39
CA ARG A 1221 9.58 -26.00 -11.65
C ARG A 1221 8.39 -25.66 -12.54
N TRP A 1222 7.97 -26.64 -13.31
CA TRP A 1222 6.84 -26.48 -14.22
C TRP A 1222 6.15 -27.81 -14.43
N THR A 1223 4.86 -27.76 -14.75
CA THR A 1223 4.03 -28.90 -15.10
C THR A 1223 3.10 -28.58 -16.27
N TYR A 1224 2.51 -29.58 -16.90
CA TYR A 1224 1.49 -29.42 -17.92
C TYR A 1224 0.52 -30.61 -17.84
N LEU A 1225 -0.64 -30.49 -18.48
CA LEU A 1225 -1.63 -31.57 -18.46
C LEU A 1225 -1.06 -32.86 -19.08
N GLY A 1226 -0.96 -33.93 -18.28
CA GLY A 1226 -0.43 -35.22 -18.70
C GLY A 1226 1.08 -35.39 -18.51
N LYS A 1227 1.75 -34.46 -17.82
CA LYS A 1227 3.07 -34.71 -17.25
C LYS A 1227 2.94 -35.67 -16.06
N ASP A 1228 3.83 -36.65 -15.98
CA ASP A 1228 3.96 -37.58 -14.85
C ASP A 1228 5.00 -37.13 -13.83
#